data_AF-A0A8S9YT67-F1
#
_entry.id   AF-A0A8S9YT67-F1
#
_cell.length_a   1.000
_cell.length_b   1.000
_cell.length_c   1.000
_cell.angle_alpha   90.00
_cell.angle_beta   90.00
_cell.angle_gamma   90.00
#
_symmetry.space_group_name_H-M   'P 1'
#
loop_
_entity.id
_entity.type
_entity.pdbx_description
1 polymer ?
#
loop_
_entity_poly.entity_id
_entity_poly.type
_entity_poly.pdbx_seq_one_letter_code
_entity_poly.pdbx_strand_id
1 'polypeptide(L)'
;MDSNTSSRNTENANFSNEISEYEKHRDTVHSGPSTILVARPTTDCDQQTEYSDSENNEETDSDAPALLESPIGASAVMQFLEDLIFHRKMTATQVVFLKDKYLKLCSYLSETRENEFNLVHQAKLFTTEVEHLNEVLAKADNYPDNFNTQADILREQLLTAENQLLCCEERCDELSYILESLRDEQKMLQRDYGRMPKEEETEKLRRQLERSCEEIRSETSKRCGEGRQLAQSLKDAHQAIQEEEKLVTITHVQLETLREEVSEASLLPLQYTKEADKLRKQKEEAEQLRDESVLEADQLKVEMENLEACRAQLDMESAKLGAQSAKKNIKIYDTQTQYDAISTQLDIAQQKDAEYALEKAETELRIKRLSEEKVCLTEQLKRLIRERDVAVQMARKAENGVQARKDAIKFSSAICQERKAALMAMKQLGQDKELFMKRNKLLKEIVGLQEALMQQCNLSDAERSRLQTSIQSQYQMNDELADLRVEVLELSRLVSIKADEREQKAREFRAATLRYARMQDELKTKGLLIQEHEKSLHGTQRHLRNFAQLYETIKEERNNCLTFIQLARQRMQESSEKMRVCTNELDILHNTLALKTEQIGKQRVKLKQAVTTRDSLRNELCKQAYSVRESELQSNQLERNIKCQNRIIEKCKNGLSEVQQAIGRVIQLRNERATQLVERNEELCVLQEKVRLQNDTRTKGEQELSLLDEQISWLNQEKMDLEQKLSVIKRKIKKRWELEDELTNKQIQLAMCQERVSRLESASIDPKALVMDPETGEPFEVDPINKHKDGTTDDLHLSRVREVQIREPDQTQLRLKLDSIQVQLLIREKKLLEYNLLLQATNRLVEKLKHRAGQGRDTTLHLSKTMNENQTEVNQTTKKLKAKTAELTMLMAMTFKLETEVEERRSQLLEGYRRLEAGDPPSEEMRIAWERQLKREQKKLTSSQQSNKQEVDNWDSWTTAPERPNAYILHTGDRAGEHEAHANEQPPPFNSLENRGPAHVTHAIPYGANAPFRPTEPGANMRHFRKPKLKELEL
;
A
#
# COMPACT_ATOMS: atom_id res chain seq x y z
N MET A 1 -20.43 -18.58 25.47
CA MET A 1 -21.19 -18.81 26.72
C MET A 1 -21.14 -17.54 27.54
N ASP A 2 -22.16 -17.33 28.36
CA ASP A 2 -22.21 -16.48 29.57
C ASP A 2 -21.62 -15.05 29.43
N SER A 3 -22.37 -13.98 29.16
CA SER A 3 -23.73 -13.51 29.53
C SER A 3 -23.80 -12.64 30.79
N ASN A 4 -24.74 -11.68 30.75
CA ASN A 4 -25.33 -10.94 31.87
C ASN A 4 -24.48 -9.83 32.56
N THR A 5 -25.01 -8.64 32.89
CA THR A 5 -26.30 -7.99 32.51
C THR A 5 -26.31 -6.50 32.93
N SER A 6 -27.05 -5.66 32.18
CA SER A 6 -28.04 -4.66 32.67
C SER A 6 -27.63 -3.52 33.64
N SER A 7 -28.17 -2.29 33.61
CA SER A 7 -28.90 -1.47 32.62
C SER A 7 -29.12 -0.07 33.24
N ARG A 8 -29.31 0.99 32.43
CA ARG A 8 -30.59 1.74 32.31
C ARG A 8 -30.45 3.13 31.66
N ASN A 9 -31.39 3.41 30.75
CA ASN A 9 -32.21 4.63 30.60
C ASN A 9 -31.55 6.02 30.43
N THR A 10 -32.10 6.97 29.64
CA THR A 10 -33.05 6.94 28.50
C THR A 10 -32.94 8.29 27.75
N GLU A 11 -33.46 8.38 26.54
CA GLU A 11 -33.44 9.58 25.69
C GLU A 11 -34.40 10.68 26.18
N ASN A 12 -34.03 11.95 25.93
CA ASN A 12 -34.84 13.06 25.39
C ASN A 12 -34.06 14.39 25.55
N ALA A 13 -34.30 15.49 24.84
CA ALA A 13 -34.82 15.84 23.51
C ALA A 13 -35.21 17.33 23.58
N ASN A 14 -34.77 18.12 22.60
CA ASN A 14 -35.20 19.49 22.19
C ASN A 14 -36.08 20.35 23.13
N PHE A 15 -35.76 21.65 23.25
CA PHE A 15 -36.52 22.68 22.51
C PHE A 15 -35.75 24.02 22.40
N SER A 16 -36.39 25.01 21.77
CA SER A 16 -35.79 26.14 21.05
C SER A 16 -36.01 27.51 21.71
N ASN A 17 -35.55 28.55 20.98
CA ASN A 17 -35.89 29.98 21.06
C ASN A 17 -35.04 30.85 22.01
N GLU A 18 -34.97 32.18 21.85
CA GLU A 18 -34.92 33.15 20.72
C GLU A 18 -34.94 34.55 21.36
N ILE A 19 -34.66 35.64 20.61
CA ILE A 19 -35.00 37.05 20.98
C ILE A 19 -34.22 37.66 22.18
N SER A 20 -33.73 38.91 22.16
CA SER A 20 -33.48 39.88 21.09
C SER A 20 -32.64 41.07 21.63
N GLU A 21 -32.37 42.06 20.76
CA GLU A 21 -31.98 43.45 21.02
C GLU A 21 -30.57 43.73 21.63
N TYR A 22 -29.67 44.47 20.94
CA TYR A 22 -29.64 45.94 20.66
C TYR A 22 -29.22 46.77 21.90
N GLU A 23 -28.39 47.82 21.82
CA GLU A 23 -27.67 48.48 20.71
C GLU A 23 -26.60 49.44 21.28
N LYS A 24 -25.63 49.90 20.45
CA LYS A 24 -24.82 51.15 20.64
C LYS A 24 -23.88 51.20 21.87
N HIS A 25 -22.85 52.05 21.97
CA HIS A 25 -22.16 52.95 21.03
C HIS A 25 -20.63 52.92 21.37
N ARG A 26 -19.69 53.16 20.44
CA ARG A 26 -18.89 54.41 20.29
C ARG A 26 -18.34 55.03 21.61
N ASP A 27 -17.10 55.54 21.67
CA ASP A 27 -16.22 56.06 20.61
C ASP A 27 -14.71 55.81 20.82
N THR A 28 -13.92 56.15 19.79
CA THR A 28 -12.44 56.06 19.73
C THR A 28 -11.70 57.24 20.38
N VAL A 29 -10.53 56.98 20.97
CA VAL A 29 -9.41 57.96 21.04
C VAL A 29 -8.10 57.26 20.62
N HIS A 30 -7.14 58.03 20.10
CA HIS A 30 -5.91 57.56 19.46
C HIS A 30 -4.69 58.34 20.01
N SER A 31 -3.47 57.81 19.84
CA SER A 31 -2.19 58.35 20.35
C SER A 31 -2.03 58.36 21.90
N GLY A 32 -0.82 58.44 22.46
CA GLY A 32 0.51 58.57 21.86
C GLY A 32 1.64 58.19 22.84
N PRO A 33 2.92 58.19 22.40
CA PRO A 33 4.02 57.60 23.17
C PRO A 33 4.70 58.57 24.14
N SER A 34 5.07 58.08 25.34
CA SER A 34 5.97 58.80 26.25
C SER A 34 6.80 57.88 27.17
N THR A 35 8.11 57.90 26.94
CA THR A 35 9.16 58.01 27.96
C THR A 35 9.13 57.08 29.18
N ILE A 36 9.97 56.04 29.15
CA ILE A 36 10.43 55.33 30.36
C ILE A 36 11.20 56.32 31.26
N LEU A 37 10.69 56.55 32.48
CA LEU A 37 11.41 57.23 33.56
C LEU A 37 11.77 56.23 34.65
N VAL A 38 13.07 55.95 34.79
CA VAL A 38 13.59 55.03 35.82
C VAL A 38 13.59 55.74 37.18
N ALA A 39 12.67 55.37 38.06
CA ALA A 39 12.65 55.83 39.44
C ALA A 39 13.58 54.98 40.33
N ARG A 40 14.44 55.65 41.10
CA ARG A 40 15.16 55.04 42.24
C ARG A 40 14.30 55.16 43.52
N PRO A 41 14.42 54.23 44.48
CA PRO A 41 13.77 54.37 45.78
C PRO A 41 14.55 55.31 46.70
N THR A 42 13.87 56.29 47.29
CA THR A 42 14.39 57.12 48.41
C THR A 42 13.27 57.51 49.37
N THR A 43 13.31 56.91 50.57
CA THR A 43 13.14 57.55 51.89
C THR A 43 12.02 58.58 52.14
N ASP A 44 11.23 58.24 53.16
CA ASP A 44 10.78 59.09 54.29
C ASP A 44 9.51 59.96 54.18
N CYS A 45 8.61 59.62 55.10
CA CYS A 45 7.80 60.49 55.98
C CYS A 45 6.44 61.10 55.56
N ASP A 46 5.61 61.13 56.62
CA ASP A 46 4.51 62.04 56.95
C ASP A 46 3.17 62.04 56.18
N GLN A 47 2.15 61.60 56.93
CA GLN A 47 0.86 62.28 57.17
C GLN A 47 0.02 62.72 55.97
N GLN A 48 -1.16 62.10 55.80
CA GLN A 48 -2.40 62.63 56.41
C GLN A 48 -3.57 61.63 56.32
N THR A 49 -4.37 61.55 57.37
CA THR A 49 -5.68 60.87 57.39
C THR A 49 -6.78 61.86 57.10
N GLU A 50 -7.60 61.61 56.07
CA GLU A 50 -8.91 62.26 55.90
C GLU A 50 -10.03 61.25 56.16
N TYR A 51 -11.14 61.75 56.73
CA TYR A 51 -12.33 60.97 57.08
C TYR A 51 -13.27 60.80 55.89
N SER A 52 -13.99 59.68 55.86
CA SER A 52 -15.34 59.63 55.29
C SER A 52 -16.18 58.58 56.02
N ASP A 53 -17.08 59.02 56.89
CA ASP A 53 -18.00 58.14 57.60
C ASP A 53 -19.04 57.50 56.65
N SER A 54 -19.51 56.31 56.99
CA SER A 54 -20.76 55.74 56.47
C SER A 54 -21.31 54.72 57.46
N GLU A 55 -22.41 55.09 58.12
CA GLU A 55 -23.11 54.26 59.10
C GLU A 55 -23.81 53.07 58.42
N ASN A 56 -24.03 51.96 59.14
CA ASN A 56 -25.38 51.53 59.53
C ASN A 56 -25.41 50.24 60.39
N ASN A 57 -26.26 50.31 61.41
CA ASN A 57 -27.09 49.25 62.01
C ASN A 57 -26.50 48.02 62.72
N GLU A 58 -26.69 48.04 64.04
CA GLU A 58 -27.44 47.03 64.81
C GLU A 58 -27.11 45.54 64.63
N GLU A 59 -26.60 44.93 65.70
CA GLU A 59 -27.50 44.12 66.53
C GLU A 59 -27.10 44.20 68.01
N THR A 60 -28.08 44.07 68.90
CA THR A 60 -27.87 44.10 70.36
C THR A 60 -27.69 42.70 70.91
N ASP A 61 -26.71 42.50 71.80
CA ASP A 61 -26.94 41.56 72.89
C ASP A 61 -26.34 42.08 74.20
N SER A 62 -27.00 41.74 75.32
CA SER A 62 -26.73 42.33 76.62
C SER A 62 -26.38 41.27 77.65
N ASP A 63 -25.18 41.35 78.23
CA ASP A 63 -24.96 40.70 79.52
C ASP A 63 -24.06 41.51 80.47
N ALA A 64 -24.25 41.23 81.75
CA ALA A 64 -23.93 42.08 82.90
C ALA A 64 -22.43 42.02 83.33
N PRO A 65 -21.94 42.83 84.31
CA PRO A 65 -22.69 43.75 85.17
C PRO A 65 -22.12 45.18 85.34
N ALA A 66 -23.00 46.15 85.57
CA ALA A 66 -22.63 47.43 86.14
C ALA A 66 -22.33 47.28 87.65
N LEU A 67 -21.11 47.62 88.07
CA LEU A 67 -20.75 47.76 89.49
C LEU A 67 -19.63 48.80 89.70
N LEU A 68 -19.91 49.77 90.57
CA LEU A 68 -18.93 50.64 91.25
C LEU A 68 -18.10 51.63 90.41
N GLU A 69 -18.79 52.58 89.75
CA GLU A 69 -18.37 53.98 89.88
C GLU A 69 -19.44 54.83 90.59
N SER A 70 -19.04 55.41 91.72
CA SER A 70 -19.76 56.47 92.41
C SER A 70 -18.72 57.31 93.18
N PRO A 71 -18.73 58.66 93.10
CA PRO A 71 -17.63 59.52 93.57
C PRO A 71 -17.52 59.66 95.11
N ILE A 72 -18.10 58.73 95.86
CA ILE A 72 -18.19 58.73 97.33
C ILE A 72 -16.79 58.73 97.98
N GLY A 73 -15.83 58.00 97.41
CA GLY A 73 -14.46 57.93 97.93
C GLY A 73 -13.72 59.27 97.91
N ALA A 74 -13.90 60.07 96.84
CA ALA A 74 -13.25 61.36 96.70
C ALA A 74 -13.79 62.38 97.72
N SER A 75 -15.10 62.38 97.95
CA SER A 75 -15.75 63.25 98.93
C SER A 75 -15.28 62.96 100.35
N ALA A 76 -15.24 61.67 100.75
CA ALA A 76 -14.86 61.27 102.10
C ALA A 76 -13.42 61.68 102.48
N VAL A 77 -12.45 61.56 101.56
CA VAL A 77 -11.06 61.97 101.82
C VAL A 77 -10.94 63.50 101.91
N MET A 78 -11.68 64.23 101.08
CA MET A 78 -11.68 65.71 101.12
C MET A 78 -12.30 66.26 102.41
N GLN A 79 -13.35 65.61 102.94
CA GLN A 79 -13.94 65.89 104.24
C GLN A 79 -12.98 65.57 105.41
N PHE A 80 -12.34 64.39 105.38
CA PHE A 80 -11.38 64.00 106.43
C PHE A 80 -10.16 64.95 106.50
N LEU A 81 -9.76 65.54 105.37
CA LEU A 81 -8.75 66.60 105.30
C LEU A 81 -9.25 67.94 105.86
N GLU A 82 -10.54 68.25 105.78
CA GLU A 82 -11.14 69.45 106.38
C GLU A 82 -11.30 69.32 107.92
N ASP A 83 -11.68 68.15 108.42
CA ASP A 83 -11.74 67.86 109.87
C ASP A 83 -10.36 68.03 110.55
N LEU A 84 -9.27 67.72 109.83
CA LEU A 84 -7.90 67.96 110.31
C LEU A 84 -7.53 69.45 110.42
N ILE A 85 -8.17 70.33 109.65
CA ILE A 85 -8.10 71.79 109.82
C ILE A 85 -8.90 72.19 111.06
N PHE A 86 -10.16 71.71 111.19
CA PHE A 86 -11.04 72.02 112.31
C PHE A 86 -10.41 71.68 113.67
N HIS A 87 -9.74 70.53 113.75
CA HIS A 87 -9.01 70.09 114.95
C HIS A 87 -7.63 70.75 115.16
N ARG A 88 -7.23 71.74 114.34
CA ARG A 88 -5.92 72.46 114.41
C ARG A 88 -4.67 71.56 114.39
N LYS A 89 -4.76 70.32 113.88
CA LYS A 89 -3.62 69.38 113.87
C LYS A 89 -2.65 69.60 112.72
N MET A 90 -3.06 70.32 111.68
CA MET A 90 -2.24 70.67 110.52
C MET A 90 -2.45 72.14 110.13
N THR A 91 -1.47 72.73 109.45
CA THR A 91 -1.61 74.10 108.92
C THR A 91 -2.39 74.09 107.60
N ALA A 92 -3.16 75.14 107.32
CA ALA A 92 -4.01 75.22 106.13
C ALA A 92 -3.22 75.03 104.82
N THR A 93 -1.99 75.54 104.74
CA THR A 93 -1.09 75.36 103.59
C THR A 93 -0.70 73.89 103.36
N GLN A 94 -0.45 73.12 104.43
CA GLN A 94 -0.18 71.68 104.32
C GLN A 94 -1.41 70.90 103.85
N VAL A 95 -2.62 71.28 104.28
CA VAL A 95 -3.86 70.61 103.85
C VAL A 95 -4.20 70.96 102.40
N VAL A 96 -4.03 72.21 101.97
CA VAL A 96 -4.17 72.59 100.54
C VAL A 96 -3.18 71.81 99.67
N PHE A 97 -1.92 71.67 100.11
CA PHE A 97 -0.93 70.84 99.40
C PHE A 97 -1.31 69.36 99.33
N LEU A 98 -1.90 68.79 100.40
CA LEU A 98 -2.39 67.41 100.39
C LEU A 98 -3.64 67.23 99.51
N LYS A 99 -4.55 68.22 99.48
CA LYS A 99 -5.70 68.21 98.57
C LYS A 99 -5.28 68.33 97.11
N ASP A 100 -4.36 69.23 96.78
CA ASP A 100 -3.76 69.34 95.44
C ASP A 100 -3.08 68.04 95.01
N LYS A 101 -2.31 67.42 95.91
CA LYS A 101 -1.68 66.11 95.65
C LYS A 101 -2.70 64.96 95.51
N TYR A 102 -3.81 65.00 96.25
CA TYR A 102 -4.88 64.01 96.12
C TYR A 102 -5.66 64.19 94.81
N LEU A 103 -6.00 65.41 94.44
CA LEU A 103 -6.65 65.72 93.15
C LEU A 103 -5.78 65.33 91.97
N LYS A 104 -4.46 65.54 92.02
CA LYS A 104 -3.50 65.05 91.02
C LYS A 104 -3.42 63.53 90.99
N LEU A 105 -3.53 62.85 92.14
CA LEU A 105 -3.62 61.39 92.17
C LEU A 105 -4.93 60.90 91.52
N CYS A 106 -6.05 61.61 91.72
CA CYS A 106 -7.32 61.32 91.07
C CYS A 106 -7.27 61.59 89.56
N SER A 107 -6.66 62.69 89.10
CA SER A 107 -6.52 62.94 87.66
C SER A 107 -5.64 61.89 86.99
N TYR A 108 -4.48 61.55 87.57
CA TYR A 108 -3.67 60.44 87.07
C TYR A 108 -4.42 59.10 87.08
N LEU A 109 -5.30 58.85 88.06
CA LEU A 109 -6.09 57.61 88.10
C LEU A 109 -7.16 57.58 86.99
N SER A 110 -7.84 58.70 86.74
CA SER A 110 -8.73 58.87 85.59
C SER A 110 -7.98 58.73 84.27
N GLU A 111 -6.85 59.42 84.10
CA GLU A 111 -5.97 59.31 82.93
C GLU A 111 -5.53 57.84 82.72
N THR A 112 -5.18 57.09 83.77
CA THR A 112 -4.85 55.66 83.62
C THR A 112 -6.05 54.80 83.23
N ARG A 113 -7.27 55.12 83.68
CA ARG A 113 -8.50 54.41 83.29
C ARG A 113 -8.91 54.71 81.85
N GLU A 114 -8.78 55.97 81.42
CA GLU A 114 -9.01 56.37 80.03
C GLU A 114 -7.97 55.72 79.11
N ASN A 115 -6.69 55.68 79.51
CA ASN A 115 -5.65 54.96 78.76
C ASN A 115 -5.88 53.44 78.75
N GLU A 116 -6.30 52.83 79.86
CA GLU A 116 -6.66 51.40 79.92
C GLU A 116 -7.86 51.08 79.02
N PHE A 117 -8.91 51.91 79.05
CA PHE A 117 -10.07 51.81 78.18
C PHE A 117 -9.69 51.97 76.70
N ASN A 118 -8.86 52.96 76.37
CA ASN A 118 -8.37 53.19 75.01
C ASN A 118 -7.49 52.03 74.51
N LEU A 119 -6.63 51.45 75.36
CA LEU A 119 -5.84 50.27 75.04
C LEU A 119 -6.71 49.02 74.86
N VAL A 120 -7.76 48.85 75.66
CA VAL A 120 -8.74 47.76 75.50
C VAL A 120 -9.58 47.97 74.23
N HIS A 121 -9.93 49.20 73.88
CA HIS A 121 -10.63 49.51 72.63
C HIS A 121 -9.73 49.26 71.40
N GLN A 122 -8.47 49.70 71.44
CA GLN A 122 -7.48 49.38 70.41
C GLN A 122 -7.24 47.88 70.30
N ALA A 123 -7.12 47.16 71.42
CA ALA A 123 -7.02 45.71 71.41
C ALA A 123 -8.25 45.04 70.76
N LYS A 124 -9.46 45.54 71.02
CA LYS A 124 -10.69 45.08 70.35
C LYS A 124 -10.68 45.35 68.84
N LEU A 125 -10.28 46.55 68.42
CA LEU A 125 -10.14 46.92 67.01
C LEU A 125 -9.11 46.02 66.30
N PHE A 126 -7.95 45.80 66.91
CA PHE A 126 -6.94 44.89 66.39
C PHE A 126 -7.38 43.43 66.42
N THR A 127 -8.20 42.96 67.37
CA THR A 127 -8.79 41.61 67.26
C THR A 127 -9.78 41.51 66.10
N THR A 128 -10.66 42.49 65.89
CA THR A 128 -11.57 42.48 64.73
C THR A 128 -10.84 42.63 63.39
N GLU A 129 -9.73 43.37 63.35
CA GLU A 129 -8.89 43.49 62.17
C GLU A 129 -8.07 42.22 61.91
N VAL A 130 -7.58 41.55 62.96
CA VAL A 130 -6.94 40.22 62.85
C VAL A 130 -7.96 39.14 62.47
N GLU A 131 -9.20 39.19 62.96
CA GLU A 131 -10.29 38.30 62.54
C GLU A 131 -10.67 38.54 61.07
N HIS A 132 -10.79 39.80 60.64
CA HIS A 132 -10.97 40.16 59.24
C HIS A 132 -9.80 39.71 58.35
N LEU A 133 -8.55 39.90 58.79
CA LEU A 133 -7.36 39.42 58.06
C LEU A 133 -7.29 37.89 58.02
N ASN A 134 -7.70 37.20 59.09
CA ASN A 134 -7.82 35.75 59.10
C ASN A 134 -8.96 35.27 58.20
N GLU A 135 -10.08 36.00 58.08
CA GLU A 135 -11.10 35.73 57.08
C GLU A 135 -10.58 35.95 55.65
N VAL A 136 -9.83 37.02 55.40
CA VAL A 136 -9.22 37.29 54.08
C VAL A 136 -8.19 36.22 53.72
N LEU A 137 -7.38 35.76 54.69
CA LEU A 137 -6.48 34.63 54.52
C LEU A 137 -7.24 33.32 54.30
N ALA A 138 -8.31 33.06 55.04
CA ALA A 138 -9.16 31.88 54.82
C ALA A 138 -9.90 31.93 53.47
N LYS A 139 -10.20 33.11 52.94
CA LYS A 139 -10.73 33.33 51.57
C LYS A 139 -9.65 33.18 50.49
N ALA A 140 -8.37 33.39 50.82
CA ALA A 140 -7.23 33.14 49.94
C ALA A 140 -6.79 31.66 49.94
N ASP A 141 -6.84 30.98 51.09
CA ASP A 141 -6.57 29.54 51.23
C ASP A 141 -7.68 28.69 50.60
N ASN A 142 -8.94 29.14 50.67
CA ASN A 142 -10.06 28.57 49.88
C ASN A 142 -10.03 29.08 48.43
N TYR A 143 -8.90 28.91 47.75
CA TYR A 143 -8.65 29.40 46.39
C TYR A 143 -9.66 28.80 45.38
N PRO A 144 -10.56 29.61 44.78
CA PRO A 144 -11.53 29.11 43.79
C PRO A 144 -10.94 29.22 42.39
N ASP A 145 -10.93 28.14 41.61
CA ASP A 145 -10.24 27.99 40.30
C ASP A 145 -10.71 28.93 39.15
N ASN A 146 -11.48 29.99 39.41
CA ASN A 146 -12.13 30.80 38.35
C ASN A 146 -12.01 32.34 38.51
N PHE A 147 -10.78 32.83 38.28
CA PHE A 147 -10.44 34.09 37.60
C PHE A 147 -10.77 35.49 38.19
N ASN A 148 -9.92 36.44 37.79
CA ASN A 148 -10.15 37.89 37.72
C ASN A 148 -10.16 38.69 39.04
N THR A 149 -9.11 38.60 39.86
CA THR A 149 -8.71 39.77 40.66
C THR A 149 -7.80 40.70 39.84
N GLN A 150 -7.78 42.00 40.17
CA GLN A 150 -6.88 42.95 39.48
C GLN A 150 -5.40 42.67 39.77
N ALA A 151 -5.09 41.96 40.87
CA ALA A 151 -3.75 41.48 41.16
C ALA A 151 -3.29 40.39 40.19
N ASP A 152 -4.20 39.49 39.76
CA ASP A 152 -3.88 38.45 38.77
C ASP A 152 -3.63 39.06 37.39
N ILE A 153 -4.44 40.04 36.97
CA ILE A 153 -4.27 40.78 35.71
C ILE A 153 -2.94 41.54 35.71
N LEU A 154 -2.59 42.22 36.81
CA LEU A 154 -1.29 42.89 36.94
C LEU A 154 -0.13 41.88 36.97
N ARG A 155 -0.32 40.69 37.53
CA ARG A 155 0.69 39.62 37.55
C ARG A 155 0.89 38.98 36.18
N GLU A 156 -0.17 38.81 35.40
CA GLU A 156 -0.10 38.37 34.00
C GLU A 156 0.59 39.43 33.12
N GLN A 157 0.26 40.71 33.30
CA GLN A 157 0.92 41.82 32.62
C GLN A 157 2.42 41.92 32.99
N LEU A 158 2.76 41.72 34.27
CA LEU A 158 4.14 41.72 34.73
C LEU A 158 4.92 40.51 34.19
N LEU A 159 4.35 39.30 34.25
CA LEU A 159 4.97 38.08 33.74
C LEU A 159 5.14 38.14 32.21
N THR A 160 4.17 38.69 31.48
CA THR A 160 4.29 38.88 30.02
C THR A 160 5.31 39.97 29.66
N ALA A 161 5.45 41.02 30.46
CA ALA A 161 6.52 42.02 30.31
C ALA A 161 7.91 41.44 30.63
N GLU A 162 8.06 40.64 31.69
CA GLU A 162 9.31 39.93 32.03
C GLU A 162 9.71 38.95 30.91
N ASN A 163 8.77 38.16 30.40
CA ASN A 163 9.02 37.25 29.27
C ASN A 163 9.40 38.02 27.99
N GLN A 164 8.78 39.18 27.71
CA GLN A 164 9.16 40.03 26.57
C GLN A 164 10.54 40.66 26.74
N LEU A 165 10.91 41.03 27.96
CA LEU A 165 12.25 41.54 28.29
C LEU A 165 13.30 40.44 28.09
N LEU A 166 13.06 39.23 28.62
CA LEU A 166 13.94 38.07 28.45
C LEU A 166 14.19 37.76 26.96
N CYS A 167 13.13 37.66 26.15
CA CYS A 167 13.23 37.48 24.70
C CYS A 167 13.99 38.62 23.98
N CYS A 168 14.01 39.82 24.55
CA CYS A 168 14.81 40.93 24.02
C CYS A 168 16.28 40.85 24.45
N GLU A 169 16.57 40.41 25.66
CA GLU A 169 17.93 40.19 26.16
C GLU A 169 18.60 39.01 25.42
N GLU A 170 17.91 37.87 25.28
CA GLU A 170 18.37 36.73 24.48
C GLU A 170 18.73 37.14 23.04
N ARG A 171 17.86 37.93 22.39
CA ARG A 171 18.12 38.45 21.03
C ARG A 171 19.27 39.46 20.98
N CYS A 172 19.56 40.17 22.06
CA CYS A 172 20.76 41.03 22.13
C CYS A 172 22.05 40.21 22.27
N ASP A 173 22.01 39.10 22.99
CA ASP A 173 23.13 38.15 23.08
C ASP A 173 23.35 37.42 21.74
N GLU A 174 22.29 37.00 21.04
CA GLU A 174 22.37 36.44 19.67
C GLU A 174 23.03 37.42 18.69
N LEU A 175 22.57 38.67 18.66
CA LEU A 175 23.15 39.71 17.80
C LEU A 175 24.61 40.01 18.17
N SER A 176 24.95 39.97 19.45
CA SER A 176 26.33 40.14 19.92
C SER A 176 27.24 39.00 19.48
N TYR A 177 26.74 37.75 19.51
CA TYR A 177 27.46 36.58 18.99
C TYR A 177 27.68 36.65 17.48
N ILE A 178 26.66 37.05 16.71
CA ILE A 178 26.75 37.23 15.25
C ILE A 178 27.76 38.34 14.89
N LEU A 179 27.81 39.43 15.65
CA LEU A 179 28.80 40.50 15.43
C LEU A 179 30.23 40.03 15.70
N GLU A 180 30.46 39.13 16.66
CA GLU A 180 31.81 38.62 16.95
C GLU A 180 32.25 37.53 15.96
N SER A 181 31.35 36.66 15.48
CA SER A 181 31.68 35.69 14.43
C SER A 181 32.03 36.38 13.11
N LEU A 182 31.28 37.41 12.69
CA LEU A 182 31.58 38.20 11.50
C LEU A 182 32.92 38.95 11.61
N ARG A 183 33.31 39.39 12.81
CA ARG A 183 34.64 39.97 13.07
C ARG A 183 35.75 38.93 12.91
N ASP A 184 35.55 37.69 13.34
CA ASP A 184 36.56 36.63 13.17
C ASP A 184 36.64 36.12 11.72
N GLU A 185 35.52 36.03 10.99
CA GLU A 185 35.53 35.78 9.54
C GLU A 185 36.30 36.89 8.79
N GLN A 186 36.09 38.17 9.13
CA GLN A 186 36.86 39.28 8.58
C GLN A 186 38.38 39.12 8.82
N LYS A 187 38.79 38.75 10.04
CA LYS A 187 40.19 38.49 10.40
C LYS A 187 40.78 37.29 9.64
N MET A 188 39.97 36.28 9.32
CA MET A 188 40.40 35.11 8.53
C MET A 188 40.57 35.45 7.05
N LEU A 189 39.59 36.12 6.45
CA LEU A 189 39.66 36.57 5.05
C LEU A 189 40.86 37.50 4.81
N GLN A 190 41.18 38.39 5.76
CA GLN A 190 42.40 39.22 5.70
C GLN A 190 43.70 38.40 5.70
N ARG A 191 43.76 37.28 6.43
CA ARG A 191 44.94 36.39 6.46
C ARG A 191 45.10 35.60 5.16
N ASP A 192 44.00 35.12 4.60
CA ASP A 192 44.02 34.33 3.36
C ASP A 192 44.20 35.19 2.11
N TYR A 193 43.74 36.45 2.12
CA TYR A 193 44.15 37.46 1.14
C TYR A 193 45.68 37.64 1.10
N GLY A 194 46.32 37.68 2.28
CA GLY A 194 47.78 37.74 2.42
C GLY A 194 48.54 36.46 2.02
N ARG A 195 47.85 35.39 1.60
CA ARG A 195 48.43 34.10 1.17
C ARG A 195 48.35 33.83 -0.33
N MET A 196 47.68 34.70 -1.11
CA MET A 196 47.60 34.52 -2.56
C MET A 196 48.98 34.73 -3.24
N PRO A 197 49.35 33.90 -4.23
CA PRO A 197 50.59 34.09 -5.00
C PRO A 197 50.52 35.35 -5.87
N LYS A 198 51.68 35.95 -6.15
CA LYS A 198 51.78 37.24 -6.87
C LYS A 198 51.50 37.07 -8.36
N GLU A 199 50.93 38.12 -8.98
CA GLU A 199 50.49 38.12 -10.39
C GLU A 199 51.57 37.68 -11.40
N GLU A 200 52.85 37.94 -11.10
CA GLU A 200 53.97 37.51 -11.95
C GLU A 200 54.06 35.99 -12.17
N GLU A 201 53.48 35.16 -11.30
CA GLU A 201 53.53 33.70 -11.43
C GLU A 201 52.35 33.17 -12.25
N THR A 202 51.15 33.71 -12.01
CA THR A 202 49.93 33.35 -12.77
C THR A 202 50.03 33.81 -14.22
N GLU A 203 50.62 34.98 -14.48
CA GLU A 203 50.94 35.48 -15.82
C GLU A 203 51.87 34.56 -16.63
N LYS A 204 52.86 33.91 -15.97
CA LYS A 204 53.81 33.00 -16.65
C LYS A 204 53.11 31.72 -17.08
N LEU A 205 52.25 31.17 -16.22
CA LEU A 205 51.47 29.96 -16.50
C LEU A 205 50.46 30.19 -17.64
N ARG A 206 49.77 31.35 -17.63
CA ARG A 206 48.84 31.75 -18.69
C ARG A 206 49.52 31.81 -20.07
N ARG A 207 50.71 32.44 -20.16
CA ARG A 207 51.47 32.54 -21.42
C ARG A 207 52.05 31.20 -21.90
N GLN A 208 52.09 30.15 -21.07
CA GLN A 208 52.38 28.79 -21.53
C GLN A 208 51.14 28.12 -22.12
N LEU A 209 49.99 28.22 -21.44
CA LEU A 209 48.71 27.66 -21.92
C LEU A 209 48.31 28.25 -23.28
N GLU A 210 48.43 29.57 -23.45
CA GLU A 210 48.09 30.25 -24.71
C GLU A 210 48.91 29.71 -25.91
N ARG A 211 50.19 29.37 -25.72
CA ARG A 211 51.04 28.75 -26.77
C ARG A 211 50.57 27.35 -27.14
N SER A 212 50.26 26.53 -26.14
CA SER A 212 49.78 25.15 -26.37
C SER A 212 48.44 25.12 -27.13
N CYS A 213 47.57 26.11 -26.91
CA CYS A 213 46.36 26.28 -27.71
C CYS A 213 46.66 26.63 -29.17
N GLU A 214 47.67 27.45 -29.43
CA GLU A 214 48.10 27.86 -30.77
C GLU A 214 48.67 26.69 -31.59
N GLU A 215 49.45 25.82 -30.96
CA GLU A 215 50.01 24.61 -31.57
C GLU A 215 48.91 23.62 -32.00
N ILE A 216 47.94 23.35 -31.11
CA ILE A 216 46.78 22.48 -31.41
C ILE A 216 45.90 23.08 -32.52
N ARG A 217 45.70 24.41 -32.54
CA ARG A 217 45.00 25.10 -33.63
C ARG A 217 45.73 24.93 -34.97
N SER A 218 47.05 25.02 -34.99
CA SER A 218 47.87 24.80 -36.20
C SER A 218 47.74 23.38 -36.74
N GLU A 219 47.85 22.36 -35.87
CA GLU A 219 47.76 20.96 -36.30
C GLU A 219 46.36 20.59 -36.82
N THR A 220 45.31 21.07 -36.14
CA THR A 220 43.91 20.87 -36.59
C THR A 220 43.70 21.44 -37.99
N SER A 221 44.27 22.62 -38.29
CA SER A 221 44.18 23.25 -39.61
C SER A 221 44.84 22.40 -40.72
N LYS A 222 45.99 21.77 -40.43
CA LYS A 222 46.69 20.88 -41.38
C LYS A 222 45.88 19.63 -41.72
N ARG A 223 45.33 18.94 -40.71
CA ARG A 223 44.46 17.76 -40.91
C ARG A 223 43.20 18.12 -41.70
N CYS A 224 42.65 19.33 -41.50
CA CYS A 224 41.55 19.88 -42.33
C CYS A 224 41.98 20.30 -43.76
N GLY A 225 43.28 20.40 -44.05
CA GLY A 225 43.81 20.50 -45.42
C GLY A 225 43.88 19.14 -46.12
N GLU A 226 44.52 18.18 -45.46
CA GLU A 226 44.67 16.79 -45.92
C GLU A 226 43.31 16.13 -46.22
N GLY A 227 42.33 16.27 -45.33
CA GLY A 227 40.97 15.76 -45.54
C GLY A 227 40.27 16.34 -46.78
N ARG A 228 40.58 17.58 -47.18
CA ARG A 228 40.04 18.19 -48.42
C ARG A 228 40.75 17.68 -49.67
N GLN A 229 42.05 17.40 -49.60
CA GLN A 229 42.80 16.78 -50.71
C GLN A 229 42.33 15.34 -50.96
N LEU A 230 42.12 14.57 -49.89
CA LEU A 230 41.55 13.23 -49.97
C LEU A 230 40.12 13.26 -50.55
N ALA A 231 39.26 14.17 -50.09
CA ALA A 231 37.90 14.31 -50.62
C ALA A 231 37.87 14.69 -52.12
N GLN A 232 38.81 15.52 -52.59
CA GLN A 232 38.92 15.82 -54.02
C GLN A 232 39.40 14.59 -54.81
N SER A 233 40.45 13.90 -54.36
CA SER A 233 40.95 12.68 -55.00
C SER A 233 39.88 11.57 -55.11
N LEU A 234 39.02 11.46 -54.08
CA LEU A 234 37.88 10.54 -54.05
C LEU A 234 36.79 10.94 -55.06
N LYS A 235 36.62 12.25 -55.33
CA LYS A 235 35.70 12.76 -56.34
C LYS A 235 36.23 12.53 -57.77
N ASP A 236 37.53 12.74 -57.98
CA ASP A 236 38.20 12.51 -59.25
C ASP A 236 38.16 11.01 -59.62
N ALA A 237 38.36 10.12 -58.64
CA ALA A 237 38.21 8.67 -58.80
C ALA A 237 36.77 8.24 -59.19
N HIS A 238 35.73 8.86 -58.63
CA HIS A 238 34.35 8.60 -59.04
C HIS A 238 34.07 9.06 -60.48
N GLN A 239 34.74 10.11 -60.97
CA GLN A 239 34.60 10.54 -62.37
C GLN A 239 35.24 9.55 -63.33
N ALA A 240 36.42 8.99 -62.99
CA ALA A 240 37.06 7.93 -63.78
C ALA A 240 36.18 6.66 -63.88
N ILE A 241 35.55 6.23 -62.78
CA ILE A 241 34.62 5.09 -62.78
C ILE A 241 33.43 5.36 -63.72
N GLN A 242 32.86 6.56 -63.69
CA GLN A 242 31.78 6.97 -64.61
C GLN A 242 32.25 7.10 -66.08
N GLU A 243 33.54 7.08 -66.38
CA GLU A 243 34.07 7.04 -67.74
C GLU A 243 34.30 5.59 -68.21
N GLU A 244 34.72 4.68 -67.32
CA GLU A 244 34.71 3.23 -67.58
C GLU A 244 33.29 2.70 -67.84
N GLU A 245 32.29 3.10 -67.05
CA GLU A 245 30.88 2.71 -67.27
C GLU A 245 30.35 3.13 -68.67
N LYS A 246 30.81 4.28 -69.18
CA LYS A 246 30.48 4.77 -70.52
C LYS A 246 31.22 3.98 -71.61
N LEU A 247 32.45 3.55 -71.37
CA LEU A 247 33.19 2.68 -72.28
C LEU A 247 32.57 1.28 -72.35
N VAL A 248 32.17 0.70 -71.20
CA VAL A 248 31.46 -0.59 -71.15
C VAL A 248 30.17 -0.55 -71.97
N THR A 249 29.34 0.49 -71.80
CA THR A 249 28.10 0.63 -72.59
C THR A 249 28.34 0.80 -74.09
N ILE A 250 29.42 1.49 -74.51
CA ILE A 250 29.82 1.55 -75.93
C ILE A 250 30.25 0.17 -76.45
N THR A 251 31.04 -0.60 -75.69
CA THR A 251 31.44 -1.96 -76.11
C THR A 251 30.27 -2.93 -76.18
N HIS A 252 29.21 -2.71 -75.40
CA HIS A 252 27.99 -3.54 -75.46
C HIS A 252 27.27 -3.37 -76.80
N VAL A 253 27.07 -2.12 -77.27
CA VAL A 253 26.46 -1.82 -78.58
C VAL A 253 27.31 -2.34 -79.75
N GLN A 254 28.65 -2.34 -79.59
CA GLN A 254 29.56 -2.94 -80.57
C GLN A 254 29.45 -4.48 -80.63
N LEU A 255 29.13 -5.15 -79.51
CA LEU A 255 28.86 -6.59 -79.49
C LEU A 255 27.48 -6.94 -80.05
N GLU A 256 26.48 -6.06 -79.92
CA GLU A 256 25.17 -6.25 -80.55
C GLU A 256 25.24 -6.11 -82.08
N THR A 257 25.92 -5.07 -82.60
CA THR A 257 26.12 -4.91 -84.05
C THR A 257 26.93 -6.04 -84.67
N LEU A 258 28.00 -6.52 -84.02
CA LEU A 258 28.72 -7.73 -84.46
C LEU A 258 27.87 -9.01 -84.40
N ARG A 259 26.80 -9.04 -83.59
CA ARG A 259 25.85 -10.17 -83.52
C ARG A 259 24.83 -10.13 -84.65
N GLU A 260 24.50 -8.95 -85.15
CA GLU A 260 23.67 -8.76 -86.34
C GLU A 260 24.45 -9.09 -87.63
N GLU A 261 25.72 -8.65 -87.76
CA GLU A 261 26.58 -8.99 -88.91
C GLU A 261 26.80 -10.50 -89.09
N VAL A 262 26.87 -11.27 -87.98
CA VAL A 262 26.96 -12.74 -88.02
C VAL A 262 25.66 -13.41 -88.51
N SER A 263 24.53 -12.70 -88.51
CA SER A 263 23.24 -13.25 -88.95
C SER A 263 23.02 -13.23 -90.48
N GLU A 264 23.74 -12.37 -91.23
CA GLU A 264 23.59 -12.26 -92.69
C GLU A 264 24.45 -13.26 -93.48
N ALA A 265 25.43 -13.92 -92.84
CA ALA A 265 26.49 -14.69 -93.49
C ALA A 265 26.16 -16.19 -93.75
N SER A 266 25.01 -16.51 -94.37
CA SER A 266 24.71 -17.91 -94.75
C SER A 266 23.72 -18.07 -95.93
N LEU A 267 24.22 -18.26 -97.15
CA LEU A 267 23.40 -18.67 -98.31
C LEU A 267 24.04 -19.78 -99.17
N LEU A 268 23.47 -21.00 -99.04
CA LEU A 268 23.53 -22.17 -99.96
C LEU A 268 24.88 -22.91 -100.13
N PRO A 269 24.91 -24.17 -100.65
CA PRO A 269 23.81 -24.96 -101.24
C PRO A 269 23.55 -26.40 -100.71
N LEU A 270 22.27 -26.72 -100.53
CA LEU A 270 21.58 -27.86 -101.17
C LEU A 270 21.91 -29.35 -100.85
N GLN A 271 22.52 -29.73 -99.72
CA GLN A 271 22.45 -31.14 -99.24
C GLN A 271 21.83 -31.34 -97.85
N TYR A 272 21.82 -30.31 -97.00
CA TYR A 272 21.46 -30.47 -95.59
C TYR A 272 19.96 -30.57 -95.28
N THR A 273 19.00 -30.49 -96.21
CA THR A 273 17.56 -30.39 -95.85
C THR A 273 17.06 -31.52 -94.94
N LYS A 274 17.49 -32.77 -95.16
CA LYS A 274 17.12 -33.92 -94.32
C LYS A 274 17.88 -34.02 -92.99
N GLU A 275 19.02 -33.34 -92.87
CA GLU A 275 19.76 -33.23 -91.61
C GLU A 275 19.32 -31.99 -90.82
N ALA A 276 18.94 -30.92 -91.51
CA ALA A 276 18.30 -29.74 -90.94
C ALA A 276 16.91 -30.06 -90.37
N ASP A 277 16.11 -30.93 -90.98
CA ASP A 277 14.86 -31.42 -90.36
C ASP A 277 15.12 -32.26 -89.10
N LYS A 278 16.21 -33.04 -89.05
CA LYS A 278 16.62 -33.78 -87.85
C LYS A 278 17.15 -32.84 -86.76
N LEU A 279 18.05 -31.93 -87.12
CA LEU A 279 18.61 -30.91 -86.24
C LEU A 279 17.54 -29.93 -85.76
N ARG A 280 16.52 -29.62 -86.57
CA ARG A 280 15.37 -28.81 -86.12
C ARG A 280 14.52 -29.58 -85.13
N LYS A 281 14.27 -30.89 -85.31
CA LYS A 281 13.61 -31.70 -84.28
C LYS A 281 14.44 -31.84 -83.00
N GLN A 282 15.74 -32.12 -83.11
CA GLN A 282 16.64 -32.16 -81.96
C GLN A 282 16.76 -30.79 -81.28
N LYS A 283 16.63 -29.69 -82.03
CA LYS A 283 16.53 -28.33 -81.49
C LYS A 283 15.18 -28.09 -80.81
N GLU A 284 14.06 -28.46 -81.43
CA GLU A 284 12.70 -28.37 -80.87
C GLU A 284 12.60 -29.18 -79.56
N GLU A 285 13.17 -30.39 -79.52
CA GLU A 285 13.30 -31.25 -78.33
C GLU A 285 14.25 -30.64 -77.28
N ALA A 286 15.39 -30.06 -77.68
CA ALA A 286 16.30 -29.38 -76.75
C ALA A 286 15.79 -28.03 -76.23
N GLU A 287 14.95 -27.32 -77.00
CA GLU A 287 14.26 -26.11 -76.58
C GLU A 287 13.13 -26.46 -75.60
N GLN A 288 12.39 -27.54 -75.82
CA GLN A 288 11.43 -28.08 -74.85
C GLN A 288 12.12 -28.49 -73.53
N LEU A 289 13.18 -29.31 -73.59
CA LEU A 289 13.95 -29.70 -72.39
C LEU A 289 14.60 -28.49 -71.69
N ARG A 290 15.04 -27.47 -72.44
CA ARG A 290 15.52 -26.21 -71.87
C ARG A 290 14.40 -25.49 -71.13
N ASP A 291 13.25 -25.28 -71.76
CA ASP A 291 12.15 -24.51 -71.17
C ASP A 291 11.51 -25.27 -69.98
N GLU A 292 11.48 -26.61 -70.00
CA GLU A 292 11.18 -27.46 -68.84
C GLU A 292 12.19 -27.25 -67.70
N SER A 293 13.51 -27.29 -67.99
CA SER A 293 14.54 -27.05 -66.98
C SER A 293 14.53 -25.62 -66.41
N VAL A 294 14.08 -24.63 -67.19
CA VAL A 294 13.87 -23.25 -66.73
C VAL A 294 12.65 -23.17 -65.81
N LEU A 295 11.55 -23.85 -66.16
CA LEU A 295 10.37 -23.96 -65.29
C LEU A 295 10.68 -24.68 -63.97
N GLU A 296 11.51 -25.73 -63.97
CA GLU A 296 12.00 -26.36 -62.74
C GLU A 296 12.91 -25.42 -61.95
N ALA A 297 13.83 -24.71 -62.59
CA ALA A 297 14.71 -23.75 -61.92
C ALA A 297 13.94 -22.57 -61.31
N ASP A 298 12.87 -22.09 -61.94
CA ASP A 298 12.02 -21.04 -61.40
C ASP A 298 11.11 -21.54 -60.26
N GLN A 299 10.62 -22.78 -60.33
CA GLN A 299 9.95 -23.42 -59.19
C GLN A 299 10.89 -23.56 -57.98
N LEU A 300 12.15 -24.00 -58.20
CA LEU A 300 13.15 -24.12 -57.14
C LEU A 300 13.57 -22.77 -56.55
N LYS A 301 13.57 -21.66 -57.33
CA LYS A 301 13.73 -20.30 -56.78
C LYS A 301 12.58 -19.93 -55.84
N VAL A 302 11.34 -20.19 -56.25
CA VAL A 302 10.16 -19.90 -55.41
C VAL A 302 10.17 -20.77 -54.16
N GLU A 303 10.60 -22.03 -54.21
CA GLU A 303 10.79 -22.85 -53.00
C GLU A 303 11.91 -22.30 -52.09
N MET A 304 13.04 -21.87 -52.65
CA MET A 304 14.12 -21.20 -51.92
C MET A 304 13.64 -19.93 -51.21
N GLU A 305 12.94 -19.03 -51.90
CA GLU A 305 12.38 -17.80 -51.33
C GLU A 305 11.39 -18.09 -50.19
N ASN A 306 10.53 -19.11 -50.34
CA ASN A 306 9.63 -19.56 -49.28
C ASN A 306 10.37 -20.17 -48.07
N LEU A 307 11.45 -20.93 -48.30
CA LEU A 307 12.28 -21.48 -47.23
C LEU A 307 13.06 -20.39 -46.48
N GLU A 308 13.58 -19.38 -47.18
CA GLU A 308 14.24 -18.21 -46.58
C GLU A 308 13.24 -17.36 -45.77
N ALA A 309 12.03 -17.16 -46.28
CA ALA A 309 10.95 -16.49 -45.54
C ALA A 309 10.56 -17.25 -44.25
N CYS A 310 10.43 -18.58 -44.32
CA CYS A 310 10.20 -19.42 -43.14
C CYS A 310 11.37 -19.37 -42.14
N ARG A 311 12.61 -19.35 -42.62
CA ARG A 311 13.82 -19.24 -41.79
C ARG A 311 13.87 -17.90 -41.07
N ALA A 312 13.63 -16.79 -41.77
CA ALA A 312 13.57 -15.45 -41.16
C ALA A 312 12.47 -15.33 -40.09
N GLN A 313 11.33 -16.00 -40.27
CA GLN A 313 10.27 -16.07 -39.24
C GLN A 313 10.71 -16.87 -38.01
N LEU A 314 11.38 -18.01 -38.20
CA LEU A 314 11.96 -18.80 -37.11
C LEU A 314 13.04 -18.02 -36.35
N ASP A 315 13.92 -17.31 -37.05
CA ASP A 315 14.96 -16.48 -36.45
C ASP A 315 14.33 -15.33 -35.64
N MET A 316 13.28 -14.68 -36.15
CA MET A 316 12.49 -13.68 -35.40
C MET A 316 11.83 -14.25 -34.13
N GLU A 317 11.24 -15.44 -34.18
CA GLU A 317 10.67 -16.08 -32.98
C GLU A 317 11.74 -16.52 -31.98
N SER A 318 12.89 -17.01 -32.46
CA SER A 318 14.03 -17.33 -31.59
C SER A 318 14.54 -16.08 -30.85
N ALA A 319 14.63 -14.93 -31.53
CA ALA A 319 15.02 -13.66 -30.96
C ALA A 319 13.98 -13.12 -29.95
N LYS A 320 12.67 -13.26 -30.26
CA LYS A 320 11.58 -12.94 -29.32
C LYS A 320 11.66 -13.79 -28.04
N LEU A 321 11.89 -15.10 -28.17
CA LEU A 321 12.01 -16.02 -27.04
C LEU A 321 13.29 -15.75 -26.23
N GLY A 322 14.42 -15.49 -26.89
CA GLY A 322 15.67 -15.07 -26.24
C GLY A 322 15.49 -13.77 -25.44
N ALA A 323 14.86 -12.75 -26.03
CA ALA A 323 14.54 -11.50 -25.35
C ALA A 323 13.57 -11.67 -24.18
N GLN A 324 12.61 -12.61 -24.26
CA GLN A 324 11.74 -12.97 -23.13
C GLN A 324 12.50 -13.72 -22.03
N SER A 325 13.45 -14.60 -22.39
CA SER A 325 14.31 -15.31 -21.44
C SER A 325 15.22 -14.35 -20.67
N ALA A 326 15.91 -13.45 -21.37
CA ALA A 326 16.71 -12.39 -20.73
C ALA A 326 15.87 -11.52 -19.78
N LYS A 327 14.66 -11.11 -20.19
CA LYS A 327 13.72 -10.36 -19.34
C LYS A 327 13.16 -11.14 -18.14
N LYS A 328 13.24 -12.48 -18.13
CA LYS A 328 12.95 -13.31 -16.95
C LYS A 328 14.17 -13.41 -16.05
N ASN A 329 15.35 -13.66 -16.61
CA ASN A 329 16.60 -13.80 -15.84
C ASN A 329 16.98 -12.51 -15.11
N ILE A 330 16.81 -11.34 -15.75
CA ILE A 330 16.99 -10.03 -15.09
C ILE A 330 16.03 -9.91 -13.89
N LYS A 331 14.74 -10.21 -14.07
CA LYS A 331 13.77 -10.17 -12.95
C LYS A 331 14.10 -11.14 -11.82
N ILE A 332 14.62 -12.33 -12.13
CA ILE A 332 15.04 -13.31 -11.12
C ILE A 332 16.21 -12.73 -10.32
N TYR A 333 17.20 -12.13 -10.98
CA TYR A 333 18.32 -11.44 -10.35
C TYR A 333 17.89 -10.22 -9.52
N ASP A 334 16.95 -9.41 -10.03
CA ASP A 334 16.33 -8.30 -9.29
C ASP A 334 15.62 -8.79 -8.03
N THR A 335 14.92 -9.94 -8.08
CA THR A 335 14.26 -10.52 -6.90
C THR A 335 15.22 -11.20 -5.94
N GLN A 336 16.31 -11.79 -6.44
CA GLN A 336 17.35 -12.41 -5.61
C GLN A 336 18.08 -11.33 -4.81
N THR A 337 18.57 -10.28 -5.47
CA THR A 337 19.22 -9.14 -4.80
C THR A 337 18.28 -8.41 -3.82
N GLN A 338 16.97 -8.36 -4.09
CA GLN A 338 15.97 -7.87 -3.12
C GLN A 338 15.81 -8.82 -1.92
N TYR A 339 15.84 -10.14 -2.12
CA TYR A 339 15.80 -11.13 -1.04
C TYR A 339 17.06 -11.05 -0.16
N ASP A 340 18.24 -11.00 -0.77
CA ASP A 340 19.53 -10.90 -0.08
C ASP A 340 19.63 -9.58 0.73
N ALA A 341 19.10 -8.48 0.18
CA ALA A 341 18.99 -7.19 0.87
C ALA A 341 17.99 -7.19 2.04
N ILE A 342 16.91 -8.00 1.96
CA ILE A 342 15.96 -8.17 3.07
C ILE A 342 16.54 -9.11 4.15
N SER A 343 17.27 -10.16 3.76
CA SER A 343 17.96 -11.04 4.71
C SER A 343 19.00 -10.26 5.52
N THR A 344 19.88 -9.51 4.86
CA THR A 344 20.90 -8.70 5.55
C THR A 344 20.28 -7.61 6.45
N GLN A 345 19.13 -7.03 6.08
CA GLN A 345 18.39 -6.13 6.97
C GLN A 345 17.79 -6.85 8.19
N LEU A 346 17.31 -8.08 8.01
CA LEU A 346 16.80 -8.92 9.11
C LEU A 346 17.94 -9.33 10.06
N ASP A 347 19.10 -9.70 9.54
CA ASP A 347 20.29 -10.05 10.32
C ASP A 347 20.77 -8.86 11.17
N ILE A 348 20.80 -7.65 10.58
CA ILE A 348 21.13 -6.40 11.29
C ILE A 348 20.06 -6.06 12.35
N ALA A 349 18.78 -6.32 12.08
CA ALA A 349 17.72 -6.12 13.07
C ALA A 349 17.88 -7.08 14.27
N GLN A 350 18.16 -8.37 14.02
CA GLN A 350 18.41 -9.35 15.09
C GLN A 350 19.65 -9.01 15.92
N GLN A 351 20.70 -8.47 15.30
CA GLN A 351 21.89 -7.97 16.02
C GLN A 351 21.51 -6.81 16.95
N LYS A 352 20.76 -5.82 16.45
CA LYS A 352 20.29 -4.68 17.27
C LYS A 352 19.34 -5.09 18.39
N ASP A 353 18.43 -6.04 18.15
CA ASP A 353 17.55 -6.57 19.19
C ASP A 353 18.35 -7.28 20.31
N ALA A 354 19.46 -7.95 19.95
CA ALA A 354 20.38 -8.53 20.92
C ALA A 354 21.22 -7.48 21.67
N GLU A 355 21.67 -6.41 20.99
CA GLU A 355 22.36 -5.27 21.60
C GLU A 355 21.45 -4.56 22.62
N TYR A 356 20.21 -4.22 22.24
CA TYR A 356 19.22 -3.62 23.15
C TYR A 356 18.85 -4.54 24.33
N ALA A 357 18.84 -5.86 24.13
CA ALA A 357 18.64 -6.81 25.22
C ALA A 357 19.81 -6.81 26.22
N LEU A 358 21.05 -6.63 25.75
CA LEU A 358 22.24 -6.48 26.59
C LEU A 358 22.25 -5.13 27.33
N GLU A 359 22.02 -4.01 26.63
CA GLU A 359 21.92 -2.68 27.25
C GLU A 359 20.82 -2.63 28.33
N LYS A 360 19.68 -3.29 28.08
CA LYS A 360 18.61 -3.45 29.07
C LYS A 360 19.08 -4.27 30.28
N ALA A 361 19.79 -5.38 30.08
CA ALA A 361 20.32 -6.18 31.18
C ALA A 361 21.36 -5.40 32.01
N GLU A 362 22.24 -4.64 31.37
CA GLU A 362 23.23 -3.79 32.04
C GLU A 362 22.58 -2.64 32.84
N THR A 363 21.58 -1.96 32.26
CA THR A 363 20.85 -0.90 32.95
C THR A 363 20.01 -1.44 34.12
N GLU A 364 19.37 -2.61 33.99
CA GLU A 364 18.72 -3.30 35.11
C GLU A 364 19.72 -3.67 36.22
N LEU A 365 20.90 -4.17 35.88
CA LEU A 365 21.97 -4.47 36.86
C LEU A 365 22.50 -3.20 37.54
N ARG A 366 22.61 -2.08 36.81
CA ARG A 366 23.01 -0.78 37.35
C ARG A 366 21.97 -0.21 38.30
N ILE A 367 20.68 -0.34 37.98
CA ILE A 367 19.56 0.04 38.86
C ILE A 367 19.55 -0.81 40.14
N LYS A 368 19.78 -2.12 40.03
CA LYS A 368 19.91 -3.03 41.20
C LYS A 368 21.03 -2.57 42.13
N ARG A 369 22.26 -2.36 41.63
CA ARG A 369 23.41 -1.83 42.41
C ARG A 369 23.09 -0.49 43.08
N LEU A 370 22.52 0.48 42.34
CA LEU A 370 22.14 1.78 42.90
C LEU A 370 21.07 1.67 44.00
N SER A 371 20.16 0.69 43.92
CA SER A 371 19.17 0.44 44.96
C SER A 371 19.79 -0.21 46.22
N GLU A 372 20.76 -1.11 46.05
CA GLU A 372 21.53 -1.73 47.13
C GLU A 372 22.41 -0.69 47.85
N GLU A 373 23.10 0.17 47.10
CA GLU A 373 23.86 1.33 47.60
C GLU A 373 22.96 2.29 48.38
N LYS A 374 21.78 2.64 47.84
CA LYS A 374 20.78 3.47 48.53
C LYS A 374 20.36 2.85 49.86
N VAL A 375 20.07 1.54 49.91
CA VAL A 375 19.72 0.86 51.17
C VAL A 375 20.87 0.97 52.16
N CYS A 376 22.10 0.63 51.75
CA CYS A 376 23.28 0.70 52.61
C CYS A 376 23.51 2.11 53.19
N LEU A 377 23.41 3.14 52.34
CA LEU A 377 23.54 4.55 52.75
C LEU A 377 22.44 4.95 53.76
N THR A 378 21.18 4.53 53.57
CA THR A 378 20.13 4.82 54.56
C THR A 378 20.38 4.13 55.90
N GLU A 379 21.01 2.95 55.93
CA GLU A 379 21.39 2.27 57.18
C GLU A 379 22.60 2.91 57.87
N GLN A 380 23.53 3.49 57.11
CA GLN A 380 24.62 4.30 57.67
C GLN A 380 24.06 5.59 58.27
N LEU A 381 23.16 6.29 57.56
CA LEU A 381 22.52 7.51 58.05
C LEU A 381 21.68 7.25 59.33
N LYS A 382 20.94 6.13 59.37
CA LYS A 382 20.22 5.66 60.59
C LYS A 382 21.16 5.31 61.76
N ARG A 383 22.43 4.95 61.52
CA ARG A 383 23.43 4.77 62.59
C ARG A 383 23.93 6.12 63.11
N LEU A 384 24.37 7.00 62.20
CA LEU A 384 24.87 8.34 62.55
C LEU A 384 23.84 9.19 63.32
N ILE A 385 22.54 9.08 62.98
CA ILE A 385 21.47 9.75 63.75
C ILE A 385 21.43 9.26 65.21
N ARG A 386 21.53 7.95 65.45
CA ARG A 386 21.52 7.38 66.82
C ARG A 386 22.75 7.80 67.62
N GLU A 387 23.92 7.81 66.97
CA GLU A 387 25.19 8.25 67.58
C GLU A 387 25.14 9.74 67.96
N ARG A 388 24.61 10.60 67.07
CA ARG A 388 24.30 12.01 67.35
C ARG A 388 23.38 12.14 68.57
N ASP A 389 22.28 11.38 68.61
CA ASP A 389 21.28 11.52 69.67
C ASP A 389 21.81 11.10 71.04
N VAL A 390 22.65 10.07 71.10
CA VAL A 390 23.40 9.70 72.31
C VAL A 390 24.37 10.81 72.72
N ALA A 391 25.11 11.40 71.78
CA ALA A 391 26.03 12.52 72.07
C ALA A 391 25.30 13.76 72.61
N VAL A 392 24.14 14.12 72.03
CA VAL A 392 23.30 15.23 72.50
C VAL A 392 22.76 14.98 73.91
N GLN A 393 22.36 13.74 74.23
CA GLN A 393 21.95 13.38 75.60
C GLN A 393 23.10 13.49 76.60
N MET A 394 24.32 13.14 76.22
CA MET A 394 25.50 13.31 77.09
C MET A 394 25.85 14.79 77.30
N ALA A 395 25.78 15.61 76.25
CA ALA A 395 26.02 17.05 76.34
C ALA A 395 25.07 17.74 77.34
N ARG A 396 23.75 17.47 77.23
CA ARG A 396 22.74 18.01 78.16
C ARG A 396 22.98 17.60 79.62
N LYS A 397 23.46 16.37 79.86
CA LYS A 397 23.83 15.91 81.22
C LYS A 397 25.03 16.69 81.78
N ALA A 398 26.03 16.98 80.95
CA ALA A 398 27.20 17.77 81.35
C ALA A 398 26.83 19.24 81.64
N GLU A 399 25.99 19.85 80.81
CA GLU A 399 25.51 21.22 80.95
C GLU A 399 24.78 21.46 82.29
N ASN A 400 23.82 20.57 82.63
CA ASN A 400 23.13 20.60 83.92
C ASN A 400 24.11 20.49 85.12
N GLY A 401 25.16 19.66 84.98
CA GLY A 401 26.21 19.51 85.98
C GLY A 401 27.11 20.74 86.14
N VAL A 402 27.27 21.56 85.10
CA VAL A 402 27.96 22.86 85.18
C VAL A 402 27.10 23.91 85.89
N GLN A 403 25.79 23.95 85.61
CA GLN A 403 24.90 24.92 86.24
C GLN A 403 24.84 24.74 87.76
N ALA A 404 24.64 23.50 88.25
CA ALA A 404 24.60 23.20 89.68
C ALA A 404 25.86 23.67 90.45
N ARG A 405 27.04 23.67 89.80
CA ARG A 405 28.29 24.15 90.39
C ARG A 405 28.36 25.68 90.49
N LYS A 406 27.77 26.42 89.55
CA LYS A 406 27.75 27.90 89.59
C LYS A 406 26.97 28.42 90.80
N ASP A 407 25.85 27.79 91.12
CA ASP A 407 24.96 28.28 92.17
C ASP A 407 25.51 27.99 93.59
N ALA A 408 26.26 26.90 93.76
CA ALA A 408 27.01 26.63 94.99
C ALA A 408 28.09 27.70 95.31
N ILE A 409 28.75 28.25 94.28
CA ILE A 409 29.78 29.28 94.47
C ILE A 409 29.16 30.58 95.02
N LYS A 410 28.00 31.00 94.50
CA LYS A 410 27.29 32.21 94.93
C LYS A 410 27.08 32.23 96.45
N PHE A 411 26.57 31.13 96.99
CA PHE A 411 26.28 30.97 98.43
C PHE A 411 27.51 31.21 99.32
N SER A 412 28.68 30.68 98.93
CA SER A 412 29.92 30.80 99.72
C SER A 412 30.41 32.25 99.88
N SER A 413 30.09 33.13 98.93
CA SER A 413 30.65 34.49 98.86
C SER A 413 30.06 35.47 99.88
N ALA A 414 28.80 35.28 100.29
CA ALA A 414 28.09 36.17 101.21
C ALA A 414 28.69 36.16 102.63
N ILE A 415 28.99 34.96 103.15
CA ILE A 415 29.45 34.72 104.53
C ILE A 415 30.76 35.46 104.85
N CYS A 416 31.59 35.73 103.84
CA CYS A 416 32.89 36.38 104.04
C CYS A 416 32.80 37.89 104.32
N GLN A 417 31.70 38.56 103.97
CA GLN A 417 31.59 40.01 104.07
C GLN A 417 31.29 40.47 105.51
N GLU A 418 30.43 39.72 106.21
CA GLU A 418 29.87 40.07 107.52
C GLU A 418 30.94 40.19 108.62
N ARG A 419 31.92 39.27 108.64
CA ARG A 419 33.02 39.25 109.64
C ARG A 419 33.88 40.51 109.66
N LYS A 420 33.90 41.31 108.59
CA LYS A 420 34.83 42.44 108.44
C LYS A 420 34.42 43.68 109.26
N ALA A 421 33.15 43.82 109.61
CA ALA A 421 32.63 45.03 110.26
C ALA A 421 33.02 45.17 111.74
N ALA A 422 33.09 44.05 112.49
CA ALA A 422 33.17 44.07 113.95
C ALA A 422 34.48 44.63 114.54
N LEU A 423 35.59 44.65 113.78
CA LEU A 423 36.94 44.89 114.31
C LEU A 423 37.26 46.38 114.55
N MET A 424 36.45 47.32 114.02
CA MET A 424 36.79 48.75 113.96
C MET A 424 36.60 49.53 115.29
N ALA A 425 35.87 48.99 116.27
CA ALA A 425 35.26 49.81 117.32
C ALA A 425 36.12 50.16 118.58
N MET A 426 37.25 49.50 118.84
CA MET A 426 37.80 49.39 120.22
C MET A 426 38.89 50.41 120.67
N LYS A 427 39.01 51.63 120.11
CA LYS A 427 40.35 52.32 120.01
C LYS A 427 40.59 53.74 120.63
N GLN A 428 39.91 54.21 121.70
CA GLN A 428 39.71 55.68 121.89
C GLN A 428 40.02 56.45 123.24
N LEU A 429 40.63 55.91 124.32
CA LEU A 429 40.72 56.65 125.64
C LEU A 429 42.14 56.79 126.29
N GLY A 430 42.32 57.76 127.21
CA GLY A 430 43.54 57.97 128.04
C GLY A 430 43.50 59.13 129.09
N GLN A 431 44.48 59.21 130.02
CA GLN A 431 44.63 60.19 131.14
C GLN A 431 46.12 60.41 131.53
N ASP A 432 46.48 61.48 132.28
CA ASP A 432 47.90 61.88 132.54
C ASP A 432 48.21 62.80 133.77
N LYS A 433 47.68 64.03 133.83
CA LYS A 433 48.52 65.25 133.91
C LYS A 433 49.14 65.80 135.22
N GLU A 434 48.81 65.34 136.42
CA GLU A 434 48.79 66.25 137.60
C GLU A 434 50.07 66.42 138.45
N LEU A 435 51.08 65.55 138.32
CA LEU A 435 52.09 65.36 139.37
C LEU A 435 53.13 66.49 139.55
N PHE A 436 53.38 67.32 138.53
CA PHE A 436 54.53 68.24 138.48
C PHE A 436 54.51 69.36 139.56
N MET A 437 53.33 69.89 139.90
CA MET A 437 53.19 71.13 140.67
C MET A 437 53.69 71.07 142.12
N LYS A 438 53.77 69.89 142.74
CA LYS A 438 54.05 69.77 144.19
C LYS A 438 55.52 70.01 144.57
N ARG A 439 56.46 69.76 143.66
CA ARG A 439 57.91 69.72 143.96
C ARG A 439 58.53 71.08 144.30
N ASN A 440 58.08 72.17 143.67
CA ASN A 440 58.79 73.46 143.71
C ASN A 440 58.60 74.29 145.00
N LYS A 441 57.70 73.91 145.90
CA LYS A 441 57.46 74.67 147.15
C LYS A 441 58.54 74.42 148.20
N LEU A 442 58.82 73.14 148.48
CA LEU A 442 59.72 72.69 149.55
C LEU A 442 61.16 73.24 149.46
N LEU A 443 61.66 73.48 148.23
CA LEU A 443 63.03 74.00 148.03
C LEU A 443 63.25 75.42 148.56
N LYS A 444 62.20 76.25 148.67
CA LYS A 444 62.33 77.63 149.17
C LYS A 444 62.41 77.70 150.70
N GLU A 445 61.82 76.73 151.39
CA GLU A 445 61.75 76.70 152.86
C GLU A 445 63.10 76.33 153.48
N ILE A 446 63.90 75.49 152.81
CA ILE A 446 65.21 75.02 153.30
C ILE A 446 66.24 76.16 153.35
N VAL A 447 66.32 76.99 152.32
CA VAL A 447 67.36 78.05 152.19
C VAL A 447 67.24 79.09 153.32
N GLY A 448 66.03 79.56 153.61
CA GLY A 448 65.79 80.56 154.66
C GLY A 448 66.14 80.08 156.08
N LEU A 449 66.13 78.77 156.32
CA LEU A 449 66.55 78.19 157.61
C LEU A 449 68.08 78.15 157.77
N GLN A 450 68.83 78.05 156.67
CA GLN A 450 70.31 78.02 156.70
C GLN A 450 70.89 79.42 157.00
N GLU A 451 70.32 80.47 156.42
CA GLU A 451 70.74 81.86 156.66
C GLU A 451 70.49 82.29 158.11
N ALA A 452 69.33 81.93 158.67
CA ALA A 452 68.98 82.24 160.07
C ALA A 452 69.94 81.60 161.08
N LEU A 453 70.41 80.37 160.82
CA LEU A 453 71.31 79.65 161.71
C LEU A 453 72.69 80.33 161.82
N MET A 454 73.20 80.91 160.73
CA MET A 454 74.51 81.59 160.74
C MET A 454 74.56 82.84 161.62
N GLN A 455 73.42 83.51 161.83
CA GLN A 455 73.38 84.78 162.58
C GLN A 455 73.24 84.60 164.10
N GLN A 456 72.77 83.43 164.57
CA GLN A 456 72.34 83.26 165.97
C GLN A 456 73.39 82.65 166.91
N CYS A 457 74.54 82.20 166.41
CA CYS A 457 75.48 81.42 167.20
C CYS A 457 76.83 82.13 167.45
N ASN A 458 77.19 82.26 168.74
CA ASN A 458 78.53 82.62 169.20
C ASN A 458 79.51 81.44 169.04
N LEU A 459 79.62 80.93 167.82
CA LEU A 459 80.57 79.87 167.44
C LEU A 459 82.02 80.36 167.62
N SER A 460 82.90 79.43 167.97
CA SER A 460 84.34 79.69 167.90
C SER A 460 84.78 79.90 166.44
N ASP A 461 85.85 80.65 166.22
CA ASP A 461 86.27 80.96 164.84
C ASP A 461 86.73 79.71 164.07
N ALA A 462 87.13 78.65 164.77
CA ALA A 462 87.39 77.33 164.18
C ALA A 462 86.11 76.60 163.71
N GLU A 463 84.95 76.87 164.31
CA GLU A 463 83.65 76.35 163.86
C GLU A 463 83.08 77.21 162.73
N ARG A 464 83.19 78.55 162.82
CA ARG A 464 82.86 79.47 161.73
C ARG A 464 83.63 79.14 160.46
N SER A 465 84.96 78.97 160.58
CA SER A 465 85.82 78.62 159.45
C SER A 465 85.41 77.29 158.80
N ARG A 466 85.11 76.25 159.61
CA ARG A 466 84.65 74.95 159.10
C ARG A 466 83.30 75.04 158.39
N LEU A 467 82.34 75.76 158.97
CA LEU A 467 81.04 76.01 158.33
C LEU A 467 81.21 76.79 157.02
N GLN A 468 82.05 77.82 157.01
CA GLN A 468 82.34 78.62 155.82
C GLN A 468 82.99 77.79 154.70
N THR A 469 83.94 76.90 155.01
CA THR A 469 84.49 75.96 154.01
C THR A 469 83.45 74.95 153.52
N SER A 470 82.54 74.50 154.39
CA SER A 470 81.45 73.59 153.98
C SER A 470 80.43 74.29 153.07
N ILE A 471 80.17 75.58 153.30
CA ILE A 471 79.29 76.41 152.46
C ILE A 471 79.97 76.72 151.12
N GLN A 472 81.27 77.07 151.10
CA GLN A 472 82.03 77.26 149.86
C GLN A 472 82.09 75.98 149.02
N SER A 473 82.29 74.82 149.65
CA SER A 473 82.21 73.52 148.96
C SER A 473 80.80 73.26 148.40
N GLN A 474 79.73 73.59 149.13
CA GLN A 474 78.37 73.49 148.59
C GLN A 474 78.10 74.47 147.44
N TYR A 475 78.69 75.66 147.41
CA TYR A 475 78.59 76.55 146.25
C TYR A 475 79.34 75.98 145.04
N GLN A 476 80.59 75.52 145.20
CA GLN A 476 81.36 74.87 144.13
C GLN A 476 80.61 73.66 143.52
N MET A 477 80.06 72.78 144.37
CA MET A 477 79.24 71.64 143.91
C MET A 477 77.92 72.09 143.24
N ASN A 478 77.37 73.26 143.58
CA ASN A 478 76.18 73.81 142.90
C ASN A 478 76.53 74.45 141.55
N ASP A 479 77.71 75.05 141.41
CA ASP A 479 78.20 75.62 140.15
C ASP A 479 78.55 74.50 139.16
N GLU A 480 79.25 73.44 139.60
CA GLU A 480 79.46 72.22 138.79
C GLU A 480 78.11 71.59 138.37
N LEU A 481 77.12 71.55 139.26
CA LEU A 481 75.76 71.10 138.94
C LEU A 481 74.98 72.10 138.07
N ALA A 482 75.41 73.35 137.91
CA ALA A 482 74.83 74.31 136.98
C ALA A 482 75.41 74.10 135.58
N ASP A 483 76.73 73.95 135.45
CA ASP A 483 77.42 73.68 134.19
C ASP A 483 76.95 72.35 133.58
N LEU A 484 76.86 71.28 134.39
CA LEU A 484 76.30 69.99 133.95
C LEU A 484 74.82 70.09 133.52
N ARG A 485 74.03 71.05 134.05
CA ARG A 485 72.66 71.31 133.56
C ARG A 485 72.67 72.05 132.23
N VAL A 486 73.62 72.95 131.99
CA VAL A 486 73.80 73.60 130.68
C VAL A 486 74.19 72.57 129.63
N GLU A 487 75.17 71.70 129.91
CA GLU A 487 75.54 70.62 128.99
C GLU A 487 74.35 69.69 128.68
N VAL A 488 73.59 69.27 129.71
CA VAL A 488 72.37 68.46 129.50
C VAL A 488 71.31 69.18 128.66
N LEU A 489 71.17 70.51 128.77
CA LEU A 489 70.27 71.30 127.91
C LEU A 489 70.77 71.39 126.47
N GLU A 490 72.08 71.57 126.25
CA GLU A 490 72.68 71.61 124.91
C GLU A 490 72.61 70.24 124.22
N LEU A 491 72.93 69.15 124.93
CA LEU A 491 72.74 67.78 124.47
C LEU A 491 71.26 67.50 124.15
N SER A 492 70.33 67.94 124.99
CA SER A 492 68.88 67.80 124.73
C SER A 492 68.46 68.56 123.47
N ARG A 493 69.00 69.76 123.24
CA ARG A 493 68.76 70.56 122.02
C ARG A 493 69.33 69.88 120.77
N LEU A 494 70.53 69.31 120.85
CA LEU A 494 71.13 68.53 119.75
C LEU A 494 70.33 67.26 119.46
N VAL A 495 69.83 66.58 120.49
CA VAL A 495 68.93 65.43 120.34
C VAL A 495 67.63 65.82 119.64
N SER A 496 67.03 66.98 119.97
CA SER A 496 65.86 67.51 119.26
C SER A 496 66.17 67.77 117.79
N ILE A 497 67.23 68.53 117.47
CA ILE A 497 67.60 68.85 116.08
C ILE A 497 67.85 67.56 115.27
N LYS A 498 68.46 66.53 115.89
CA LYS A 498 68.63 65.22 115.24
C LYS A 498 67.36 64.38 115.21
N ALA A 499 66.36 64.61 116.04
CA ALA A 499 65.02 64.04 115.87
C ALA A 499 64.32 64.69 114.67
N ASP A 500 64.34 66.02 114.59
CA ASP A 500 63.75 66.81 113.50
C ASP A 500 64.37 66.47 112.13
N GLU A 501 65.70 66.39 112.04
CA GLU A 501 66.41 65.93 110.83
C GLU A 501 66.00 64.51 110.40
N ARG A 502 65.83 63.59 111.36
CA ARG A 502 65.39 62.22 111.05
C ARG A 502 63.94 62.21 110.59
N GLU A 503 63.05 62.99 111.20
CA GLU A 503 61.65 63.02 110.80
C GLU A 503 61.46 63.70 109.44
N GLN A 504 62.18 64.80 109.15
CA GLN A 504 62.19 65.40 107.81
C GLN A 504 62.64 64.39 106.76
N LYS A 505 63.79 63.72 106.96
CA LYS A 505 64.29 62.69 106.03
C LYS A 505 63.32 61.51 105.89
N ALA A 506 62.61 61.14 106.97
CA ALA A 506 61.56 60.13 106.91
C ALA A 506 60.30 60.59 106.15
N ARG A 507 59.89 61.86 106.27
CA ARG A 507 58.79 62.47 105.49
C ARG A 507 59.16 62.54 104.00
N GLU A 508 60.38 62.98 103.68
CA GLU A 508 60.91 63.02 102.31
C GLU A 508 61.01 61.62 101.69
N PHE A 509 61.55 60.65 102.43
CA PHE A 509 61.59 59.25 101.99
C PHE A 509 60.19 58.69 101.74
N ARG A 510 59.23 58.88 102.67
CA ARG A 510 57.82 58.47 102.47
C ARG A 510 57.20 59.13 101.23
N ALA A 511 57.46 60.41 101.00
CA ALA A 511 56.96 61.13 99.82
C ALA A 511 57.58 60.59 98.51
N ALA A 512 58.88 60.27 98.51
CA ALA A 512 59.55 59.63 97.39
C ALA A 512 59.01 58.20 97.14
N THR A 513 58.83 57.38 98.18
CA THR A 513 58.23 56.04 98.09
C THR A 513 56.81 56.11 97.53
N LEU A 514 55.98 57.07 97.99
CA LEU A 514 54.62 57.24 97.49
C LEU A 514 54.58 57.69 96.02
N ARG A 515 55.50 58.56 95.59
CA ARG A 515 55.67 58.92 94.17
C ARG A 515 56.10 57.71 93.35
N TYR A 516 57.07 56.93 93.81
CA TYR A 516 57.55 55.74 93.12
C TYR A 516 56.45 54.67 92.98
N ALA A 517 55.64 54.45 94.03
CA ALA A 517 54.48 53.55 93.97
C ALA A 517 53.46 54.00 92.91
N ARG A 518 53.12 55.30 92.86
CA ARG A 518 52.24 55.85 91.81
C ARG A 518 52.82 55.63 90.42
N MET A 519 54.10 55.92 90.20
CA MET A 519 54.75 55.65 88.90
C MET A 519 54.74 54.15 88.54
N GLN A 520 54.90 53.25 89.51
CA GLN A 520 54.75 51.81 89.25
C GLN A 520 53.32 51.43 88.84
N ASP A 521 52.29 52.01 89.47
CA ASP A 521 50.89 51.70 89.17
C ASP A 521 50.42 52.35 87.85
N GLU A 522 50.96 53.52 87.51
CA GLU A 522 50.86 54.12 86.17
C GLU A 522 51.54 53.24 85.11
N LEU A 523 52.75 52.72 85.38
CA LEU A 523 53.42 51.77 84.46
C LEU A 523 52.64 50.46 84.30
N LYS A 524 52.05 49.91 85.37
CA LYS A 524 51.19 48.71 85.30
C LYS A 524 49.94 48.97 84.46
N THR A 525 49.23 50.08 84.70
CA THR A 525 48.00 50.42 83.96
C THR A 525 48.29 50.74 82.49
N LYS A 526 49.40 51.43 82.17
CA LYS A 526 49.85 51.60 80.78
C LYS A 526 50.28 50.28 80.14
N GLY A 527 50.93 49.38 80.88
CA GLY A 527 51.28 48.04 80.41
C GLY A 527 50.04 47.18 80.07
N LEU A 528 48.99 47.23 80.90
CA LEU A 528 47.72 46.57 80.61
C LEU A 528 47.04 47.16 79.36
N LEU A 529 46.99 48.49 79.24
CA LEU A 529 46.44 49.17 78.07
C LEU A 529 47.19 48.81 76.76
N ILE A 530 48.53 48.71 76.82
CA ILE A 530 49.34 48.23 75.70
C ILE A 530 48.94 46.79 75.34
N GLN A 531 48.82 45.88 76.31
CA GLN A 531 48.39 44.51 76.04
C GLN A 531 46.96 44.41 75.48
N GLU A 532 46.06 45.33 75.84
CA GLU A 532 44.71 45.41 75.26
C GLU A 532 44.76 45.88 73.80
N HIS A 533 45.56 46.90 73.49
CA HIS A 533 45.81 47.33 72.11
C HIS A 533 46.52 46.25 71.28
N GLU A 534 47.50 45.53 71.83
CA GLU A 534 48.16 44.39 71.19
C GLU A 534 47.18 43.25 70.90
N LYS A 535 46.28 42.92 71.84
CA LYS A 535 45.22 41.91 71.64
C LYS A 535 44.24 42.34 70.54
N SER A 536 43.87 43.62 70.52
CA SER A 536 43.03 44.21 69.47
C SER A 536 43.71 44.17 68.09
N LEU A 537 45.02 44.49 68.02
CA LEU A 537 45.82 44.40 66.81
C LEU A 537 45.96 42.94 66.32
N HIS A 538 46.18 41.98 67.22
CA HIS A 538 46.18 40.55 66.88
C HIS A 538 44.79 40.01 66.50
N GLY A 539 43.72 40.67 66.94
CA GLY A 539 42.35 40.40 66.51
C GLY A 539 42.12 40.89 65.08
N THR A 540 42.33 42.18 64.83
CA THR A 540 42.17 42.80 63.50
C THR A 540 43.08 42.18 62.44
N GLN A 541 44.33 41.82 62.78
CA GLN A 541 45.20 41.04 61.87
C GLN A 541 44.65 39.64 61.56
N ARG A 542 43.99 38.97 62.51
CA ARG A 542 43.33 37.68 62.24
C ARG A 542 42.09 37.88 61.37
N HIS A 543 41.26 38.88 61.63
CA HIS A 543 40.15 39.22 60.74
C HIS A 543 40.63 39.52 59.31
N LEU A 544 41.70 40.29 59.14
CA LEU A 544 42.29 40.58 57.82
C LEU A 544 42.76 39.31 57.09
N ARG A 545 43.43 38.37 57.79
CA ARG A 545 43.84 37.08 57.21
C ARG A 545 42.64 36.22 56.82
N ASN A 546 41.61 36.18 57.67
CA ASN A 546 40.38 35.43 57.38
C ASN A 546 39.62 36.04 56.19
N PHE A 547 39.58 37.37 56.05
CA PHE A 547 39.01 38.04 54.87
C PHE A 547 39.82 37.78 53.60
N ALA A 548 41.16 37.74 53.68
CA ALA A 548 42.01 37.39 52.54
C ALA A 548 41.80 35.93 52.10
N GLN A 549 41.66 35.00 53.05
CA GLN A 549 41.30 33.60 52.77
C GLN A 549 39.91 33.48 52.13
N LEU A 550 38.91 34.18 52.67
CA LEU A 550 37.56 34.21 52.13
C LEU A 550 37.51 34.80 50.70
N TYR A 551 38.33 35.82 50.42
CA TYR A 551 38.45 36.38 49.08
C TYR A 551 39.03 35.37 48.08
N GLU A 552 40.08 34.63 48.46
CA GLU A 552 40.65 33.59 47.61
C GLU A 552 39.67 32.43 47.40
N THR A 553 38.91 31.99 48.41
CA THR A 553 37.86 30.95 48.19
C THR A 553 36.73 31.44 47.29
N ILE A 554 36.26 32.69 47.43
CA ILE A 554 35.24 33.28 46.54
C ILE A 554 35.77 33.40 45.09
N LYS A 555 37.07 33.67 44.94
CA LYS A 555 37.76 33.75 43.64
C LYS A 555 37.95 32.36 43.01
N GLU A 556 38.25 31.34 43.81
CA GLU A 556 38.26 29.93 43.37
C GLU A 556 36.85 29.49 42.96
N GLU A 557 35.81 29.76 43.76
CA GLU A 557 34.41 29.48 43.42
C GLU A 557 33.96 30.20 42.15
N ARG A 558 34.30 31.48 41.99
CA ARG A 558 34.04 32.25 40.75
C ARG A 558 34.70 31.59 39.53
N ASN A 559 35.96 31.15 39.65
CA ASN A 559 36.68 30.48 38.57
C ASN A 559 36.05 29.12 38.25
N ASN A 560 35.67 28.35 39.27
CA ASN A 560 34.97 27.07 39.11
C ASN A 560 33.63 27.27 38.38
N CYS A 561 32.81 28.23 38.81
CA CYS A 561 31.57 28.61 38.14
C CYS A 561 31.79 29.04 36.69
N LEU A 562 32.85 29.82 36.39
CA LEU A 562 33.20 30.20 35.03
C LEU A 562 33.57 28.98 34.17
N THR A 563 34.34 28.02 34.70
CA THR A 563 34.64 26.76 33.98
C THR A 563 33.40 25.87 33.82
N PHE A 564 32.47 25.85 34.77
CA PHE A 564 31.19 25.14 34.62
C PHE A 564 30.30 25.80 33.56
N ILE A 565 30.27 27.14 33.47
CA ILE A 565 29.56 27.87 32.40
C ILE A 565 30.18 27.57 31.03
N GLN A 566 31.51 27.54 30.93
CA GLN A 566 32.20 27.14 29.69
C GLN A 566 31.89 25.70 29.28
N LEU A 567 31.95 24.75 30.22
CA LEU A 567 31.63 23.34 29.98
C LEU A 567 30.15 23.14 29.62
N ALA A 568 29.23 23.90 30.23
CA ALA A 568 27.82 23.90 29.89
C ALA A 568 27.57 24.46 28.48
N ARG A 569 28.20 25.58 28.12
CA ARG A 569 28.14 26.15 26.76
C ARG A 569 28.70 25.18 25.71
N GLN A 570 29.83 24.53 25.97
CA GLN A 570 30.37 23.49 25.09
C GLN A 570 29.37 22.33 24.91
N ARG A 571 28.83 21.78 26.00
CA ARG A 571 27.83 20.70 25.94
C ARG A 571 26.55 21.10 25.21
N MET A 572 26.12 22.36 25.37
CA MET A 572 24.97 22.92 24.66
C MET A 572 25.23 23.01 23.16
N GLN A 573 26.42 23.48 22.75
CA GLN A 573 26.84 23.47 21.34
C GLN A 573 26.92 22.04 20.79
N GLU A 574 27.61 21.12 21.48
CA GLU A 574 27.69 19.72 21.07
C GLU A 574 26.30 19.08 20.94
N SER A 575 25.35 19.43 21.81
CA SER A 575 23.97 18.95 21.75
C SER A 575 23.18 19.57 20.61
N SER A 576 23.43 20.85 20.29
CA SER A 576 22.82 21.54 19.14
C SER A 576 23.34 20.99 17.81
N GLU A 577 24.65 20.72 17.71
CA GLU A 577 25.26 20.07 16.55
C GLU A 577 24.72 18.65 16.35
N LYS A 578 24.62 17.85 17.43
CA LYS A 578 23.96 16.53 17.41
C LYS A 578 22.50 16.64 16.98
N MET A 579 21.74 17.59 17.52
CA MET A 579 20.35 17.83 17.13
C MET A 579 20.22 18.17 15.64
N ARG A 580 21.11 19.02 15.10
CA ARG A 580 21.15 19.37 13.66
C ARG A 580 21.54 18.18 12.77
N VAL A 581 22.42 17.29 13.24
CA VAL A 581 22.70 16.03 12.54
C VAL A 581 21.45 15.14 12.54
N CYS A 582 20.78 14.97 13.69
CA CYS A 582 19.56 14.18 13.79
C CYS A 582 18.39 14.76 12.97
N THR A 583 18.23 16.09 12.84
CA THR A 583 17.23 16.66 11.93
C THR A 583 17.55 16.37 10.47
N ASN A 584 18.83 16.51 10.07
CA ASN A 584 19.25 16.18 8.72
C ASN A 584 19.06 14.68 8.41
N GLU A 585 19.34 13.79 9.36
CA GLU A 585 19.08 12.36 9.25
C GLU A 585 17.58 12.05 9.17
N LEU A 586 16.74 12.71 9.98
CA LEU A 586 15.28 12.60 9.91
C LEU A 586 14.74 13.08 8.56
N ASP A 587 15.26 14.17 7.99
CA ASP A 587 14.86 14.66 6.67
C ASP A 587 15.30 13.70 5.55
N ILE A 588 16.49 13.11 5.64
CA ILE A 588 16.93 12.04 4.72
C ILE A 588 16.03 10.80 4.86
N LEU A 589 15.65 10.42 6.08
CA LEU A 589 14.75 9.30 6.35
C LEU A 589 13.32 9.58 5.86
N HIS A 590 12.79 10.79 6.05
CA HIS A 590 11.51 11.21 5.50
C HIS A 590 11.51 11.20 3.97
N ASN A 591 12.57 11.74 3.33
CA ASN A 591 12.70 11.72 1.87
C ASN A 591 12.82 10.30 1.31
N THR A 592 13.61 9.43 1.94
CA THR A 592 13.69 8.02 1.52
C THR A 592 12.37 7.26 1.76
N LEU A 593 11.64 7.55 2.84
CA LEU A 593 10.31 7.00 3.10
C LEU A 593 9.26 7.50 2.10
N ALA A 594 9.31 8.77 1.69
CA ALA A 594 8.49 9.32 0.62
C ALA A 594 8.77 8.61 -0.73
N LEU A 595 10.04 8.45 -1.09
CA LEU A 595 10.44 7.70 -2.29
C LEU A 595 10.02 6.22 -2.22
N LYS A 596 10.11 5.57 -1.05
CA LYS A 596 9.70 4.18 -0.87
C LYS A 596 8.17 4.01 -0.91
N THR A 597 7.41 4.92 -0.32
CA THR A 597 5.94 4.90 -0.40
C THR A 597 5.45 5.18 -1.82
N GLU A 598 6.11 6.07 -2.57
CA GLU A 598 5.83 6.32 -3.98
C GLU A 598 6.18 5.09 -4.86
N GLN A 599 7.32 4.43 -4.61
CA GLN A 599 7.68 3.15 -5.23
C GLN A 599 6.63 2.05 -4.95
N ILE A 600 6.19 1.91 -3.69
CA ILE A 600 5.14 0.97 -3.30
C ILE A 600 3.80 1.33 -3.99
N GLY A 601 3.47 2.62 -4.11
CA GLY A 601 2.31 3.10 -4.87
C GLY A 601 2.36 2.67 -6.34
N LYS A 602 3.49 2.91 -7.01
CA LYS A 602 3.75 2.48 -8.39
C LYS A 602 3.62 0.95 -8.55
N GLN A 603 4.10 0.16 -7.60
CA GLN A 603 3.94 -1.30 -7.64
C GLN A 603 2.50 -1.76 -7.35
N ARG A 604 1.77 -1.11 -6.44
CA ARG A 604 0.33 -1.37 -6.18
C ARG A 604 -0.53 -1.10 -7.42
N VAL A 605 -0.23 -0.02 -8.16
CA VAL A 605 -0.92 0.27 -9.44
C VAL A 605 -0.60 -0.79 -10.49
N LYS A 606 0.66 -1.18 -10.66
CA LYS A 606 1.07 -2.29 -11.56
C LYS A 606 0.40 -3.61 -11.19
N LEU A 607 0.29 -3.95 -9.90
CA LEU A 607 -0.41 -5.14 -9.42
C LEU A 607 -1.91 -5.08 -9.76
N LYS A 608 -2.57 -3.92 -9.54
CA LYS A 608 -3.98 -3.73 -9.89
C LYS A 608 -4.22 -3.90 -11.40
N GLN A 609 -3.34 -3.34 -12.24
CA GLN A 609 -3.36 -3.53 -13.69
C GLN A 609 -3.18 -5.00 -14.07
N ALA A 610 -2.17 -5.69 -13.51
CA ALA A 610 -1.92 -7.10 -13.73
C ALA A 610 -3.10 -8.01 -13.34
N VAL A 611 -3.80 -7.68 -12.24
CA VAL A 611 -5.04 -8.37 -11.82
C VAL A 611 -6.16 -8.13 -12.82
N THR A 612 -6.40 -6.88 -13.26
CA THR A 612 -7.44 -6.61 -14.27
C THR A 612 -7.17 -7.29 -15.60
N THR A 613 -5.90 -7.33 -16.07
CA THR A 613 -5.54 -8.05 -17.31
C THR A 613 -5.61 -9.56 -17.14
N ARG A 614 -5.24 -10.11 -15.98
CA ARG A 614 -5.42 -11.54 -15.67
C ARG A 614 -6.88 -11.94 -15.74
N ASP A 615 -7.77 -11.13 -15.17
CA ASP A 615 -9.19 -11.46 -15.09
C ASP A 615 -9.93 -11.18 -16.42
N SER A 616 -9.48 -10.21 -17.24
CA SER A 616 -9.93 -10.11 -18.64
C SER A 616 -9.46 -11.31 -19.48
N LEU A 617 -8.21 -11.76 -19.33
CA LEU A 617 -7.69 -12.95 -20.03
C LEU A 617 -8.40 -14.24 -19.58
N ARG A 618 -8.77 -14.37 -18.30
CA ARG A 618 -9.63 -15.46 -17.80
C ARG A 618 -11.02 -15.42 -18.44
N ASN A 619 -11.61 -14.23 -18.57
CA ASN A 619 -12.91 -14.09 -19.23
C ASN A 619 -12.83 -14.45 -20.72
N GLU A 620 -11.78 -14.05 -21.44
CA GLU A 620 -11.54 -14.51 -22.81
C GLU A 620 -11.33 -16.03 -22.89
N LEU A 621 -10.51 -16.62 -22.01
CA LEU A 621 -10.28 -18.06 -21.97
C LEU A 621 -11.59 -18.84 -21.71
N CYS A 622 -12.46 -18.34 -20.83
CA CYS A 622 -13.79 -18.91 -20.58
C CYS A 622 -14.70 -18.84 -21.83
N LYS A 623 -14.65 -17.73 -22.61
CA LYS A 623 -15.38 -17.64 -23.89
C LYS A 623 -14.84 -18.66 -24.90
N GLN A 624 -13.52 -18.73 -25.07
CA GLN A 624 -12.88 -19.66 -26.00
C GLN A 624 -13.18 -21.12 -25.62
N ALA A 625 -13.12 -21.46 -24.33
CA ALA A 625 -13.49 -22.80 -23.84
C ALA A 625 -14.98 -23.14 -24.11
N TYR A 626 -15.88 -22.15 -24.08
CA TYR A 626 -17.28 -22.34 -24.49
C TYR A 626 -17.39 -22.61 -26.00
N SER A 627 -16.75 -21.79 -26.85
CA SER A 627 -16.78 -21.96 -28.31
C SER A 627 -16.11 -23.25 -28.78
N VAL A 628 -15.04 -23.69 -28.12
CA VAL A 628 -14.43 -25.02 -28.35
C VAL A 628 -15.42 -26.12 -27.99
N ARG A 629 -16.05 -26.08 -26.82
CA ARG A 629 -17.07 -27.06 -26.40
C ARG A 629 -18.29 -27.08 -27.33
N GLU A 630 -18.69 -25.94 -27.87
CA GLU A 630 -19.76 -25.85 -28.88
C GLU A 630 -19.33 -26.52 -30.20
N SER A 631 -18.12 -26.26 -30.66
CA SER A 631 -17.53 -26.89 -31.86
C SER A 631 -17.32 -28.40 -31.69
N GLU A 632 -16.89 -28.85 -30.51
CA GLU A 632 -16.84 -30.27 -30.13
C GLU A 632 -18.23 -30.90 -30.21
N LEU A 633 -19.27 -30.23 -29.70
CA LEU A 633 -20.63 -30.75 -29.69
C LEU A 633 -21.21 -30.85 -31.11
N GLN A 634 -20.93 -29.86 -31.97
CA GLN A 634 -21.24 -29.89 -33.42
C GLN A 634 -20.49 -31.02 -34.13
N SER A 635 -19.18 -31.17 -33.90
CA SER A 635 -18.36 -32.27 -34.45
C SER A 635 -18.90 -33.65 -34.03
N ASN A 636 -19.26 -33.81 -32.76
CA ASN A 636 -19.93 -35.02 -32.25
C ASN A 636 -21.34 -35.24 -32.87
N GLN A 637 -22.05 -34.21 -33.34
CA GLN A 637 -23.29 -34.39 -34.09
C GLN A 637 -23.00 -34.87 -35.52
N LEU A 638 -22.04 -34.25 -36.20
CA LEU A 638 -21.61 -34.66 -37.55
C LEU A 638 -21.07 -36.10 -37.55
N GLU A 639 -20.28 -36.49 -36.56
CA GLU A 639 -19.74 -37.85 -36.44
C GLU A 639 -20.86 -38.90 -36.23
N ARG A 640 -21.90 -38.57 -35.45
CA ARG A 640 -23.11 -39.42 -35.34
C ARG A 640 -23.89 -39.50 -36.65
N ASN A 641 -23.98 -38.40 -37.40
CA ASN A 641 -24.63 -38.39 -38.71
C ASN A 641 -23.86 -39.23 -39.74
N ILE A 642 -22.54 -39.13 -39.78
CA ILE A 642 -21.66 -39.97 -40.61
C ILE A 642 -21.79 -41.45 -40.22
N LYS A 643 -21.77 -41.78 -38.91
CA LYS A 643 -22.02 -43.14 -38.42
C LYS A 643 -23.41 -43.67 -38.81
N CYS A 644 -24.42 -42.81 -38.90
CA CYS A 644 -25.75 -43.18 -39.38
C CYS A 644 -25.76 -43.42 -40.91
N GLN A 645 -25.19 -42.51 -41.70
CA GLN A 645 -25.07 -42.63 -43.15
C GLN A 645 -24.26 -43.86 -43.56
N ASN A 646 -23.15 -44.15 -42.87
CA ASN A 646 -22.34 -45.34 -43.12
C ASN A 646 -23.13 -46.63 -42.90
N ARG A 647 -23.97 -46.71 -41.85
CA ARG A 647 -24.90 -47.86 -41.64
C ARG A 647 -25.95 -47.99 -42.73
N ILE A 648 -26.38 -46.89 -43.35
CA ILE A 648 -27.30 -46.91 -44.50
C ILE A 648 -26.57 -47.42 -45.75
N ILE A 649 -25.37 -46.90 -46.02
CA ILE A 649 -24.49 -47.34 -47.12
C ILE A 649 -24.18 -48.84 -46.99
N GLU A 650 -23.87 -49.32 -45.78
CA GLU A 650 -23.60 -50.73 -45.49
C GLU A 650 -24.82 -51.62 -45.75
N LYS A 651 -26.02 -51.21 -45.31
CA LYS A 651 -27.28 -51.90 -45.66
C LYS A 651 -27.53 -51.93 -47.17
N CYS A 652 -27.28 -50.83 -47.88
CA CYS A 652 -27.40 -50.77 -49.33
C CYS A 652 -26.38 -51.65 -50.06
N LYS A 653 -25.13 -51.72 -49.57
CA LYS A 653 -24.10 -52.64 -50.08
C LYS A 653 -24.50 -54.10 -49.88
N ASN A 654 -25.03 -54.46 -48.72
CA ASN A 654 -25.48 -55.82 -48.43
C ASN A 654 -26.66 -56.22 -49.34
N GLY A 655 -27.67 -55.35 -49.49
CA GLY A 655 -28.76 -55.57 -50.45
C GLY A 655 -28.30 -55.66 -51.91
N LEU A 656 -27.29 -54.88 -52.31
CA LEU A 656 -26.67 -55.01 -53.64
C LEU A 656 -25.96 -56.37 -53.81
N SER A 657 -25.24 -56.84 -52.80
CA SER A 657 -24.61 -58.17 -52.78
C SER A 657 -25.66 -59.29 -52.85
N GLU A 658 -26.76 -59.19 -52.12
CA GLU A 658 -27.88 -60.16 -52.18
C GLU A 658 -28.48 -60.23 -53.59
N VAL A 659 -28.67 -59.08 -54.26
CA VAL A 659 -29.15 -59.00 -55.65
C VAL A 659 -28.11 -59.56 -56.63
N GLN A 660 -26.82 -59.26 -56.45
CA GLN A 660 -25.74 -59.81 -57.29
C GLN A 660 -25.67 -61.34 -57.17
N GLN A 661 -25.79 -61.89 -55.96
CA GLN A 661 -25.87 -63.34 -55.75
C GLN A 661 -27.14 -63.95 -56.36
N ALA A 662 -28.28 -63.26 -56.30
CA ALA A 662 -29.51 -63.72 -56.94
C ALA A 662 -29.38 -63.77 -58.47
N ILE A 663 -28.78 -62.74 -59.08
CA ILE A 663 -28.45 -62.72 -60.51
C ILE A 663 -27.47 -63.85 -60.86
N GLY A 664 -26.43 -64.07 -60.03
CA GLY A 664 -25.49 -65.19 -60.20
C GLY A 664 -26.19 -66.56 -60.23
N ARG A 665 -27.09 -66.83 -59.27
CA ARG A 665 -27.90 -68.06 -59.24
C ARG A 665 -28.79 -68.22 -60.48
N VAL A 666 -29.41 -67.13 -60.96
CA VAL A 666 -30.22 -67.16 -62.19
C VAL A 666 -29.36 -67.44 -63.44
N ILE A 667 -28.14 -66.88 -63.51
CA ILE A 667 -27.19 -67.16 -64.60
C ILE A 667 -26.72 -68.62 -64.55
N GLN A 668 -26.44 -69.17 -63.37
CA GLN A 668 -26.09 -70.59 -63.20
C GLN A 668 -27.22 -71.50 -63.70
N LEU A 669 -28.44 -71.32 -63.20
CA LEU A 669 -29.63 -72.08 -63.63
C LEU A 669 -29.88 -71.95 -65.15
N ARG A 670 -29.70 -70.75 -65.73
CA ARG A 670 -29.80 -70.55 -67.18
C ARG A 670 -28.74 -71.35 -67.94
N ASN A 671 -27.50 -71.34 -67.46
CA ASN A 671 -26.40 -72.07 -68.09
C ASN A 671 -26.60 -73.60 -67.99
N GLU A 672 -27.05 -74.10 -66.83
CA GLU A 672 -27.43 -75.51 -66.65
C GLU A 672 -28.53 -75.95 -67.64
N ARG A 673 -29.58 -75.13 -67.81
CA ARG A 673 -30.64 -75.41 -68.79
C ARG A 673 -30.17 -75.28 -70.24
N ALA A 674 -29.21 -74.40 -70.54
CA ALA A 674 -28.58 -74.34 -71.85
C ALA A 674 -27.76 -75.61 -72.14
N THR A 675 -26.96 -76.09 -71.18
CA THR A 675 -26.22 -77.36 -71.29
C THR A 675 -27.16 -78.54 -71.52
N GLN A 676 -28.22 -78.67 -70.71
CA GLN A 676 -29.22 -79.72 -70.86
C GLN A 676 -29.96 -79.67 -72.21
N LEU A 677 -30.12 -78.48 -72.81
CA LEU A 677 -30.72 -78.32 -74.13
C LEU A 677 -29.74 -78.73 -75.25
N VAL A 678 -28.43 -78.53 -75.06
CA VAL A 678 -27.40 -79.08 -75.95
C VAL A 678 -27.38 -80.62 -75.85
N GLU A 679 -27.34 -81.19 -74.65
CA GLU A 679 -27.42 -82.65 -74.41
C GLU A 679 -28.63 -83.30 -75.11
N ARG A 680 -29.84 -82.71 -74.93
CA ARG A 680 -31.06 -83.20 -75.59
C ARG A 680 -31.01 -83.07 -77.11
N ASN A 681 -30.35 -82.05 -77.65
CA ASN A 681 -30.17 -81.89 -79.09
C ASN A 681 -29.15 -82.90 -79.65
N GLU A 682 -28.07 -83.18 -78.93
CA GLU A 682 -27.09 -84.22 -79.30
C GLU A 682 -27.73 -85.61 -79.32
N GLU A 683 -28.53 -85.95 -78.29
CA GLU A 683 -29.36 -87.16 -78.28
C GLU A 683 -30.30 -87.24 -79.49
N LEU A 684 -30.97 -86.12 -79.84
CA LEU A 684 -31.87 -86.03 -80.97
C LEU A 684 -31.14 -86.22 -82.32
N CYS A 685 -29.95 -85.63 -82.49
CA CYS A 685 -29.11 -85.85 -83.67
C CYS A 685 -28.66 -87.31 -83.80
N VAL A 686 -28.28 -87.96 -82.69
CA VAL A 686 -27.93 -89.40 -82.67
C VAL A 686 -29.13 -90.27 -83.01
N LEU A 687 -30.35 -89.90 -82.57
CA LEU A 687 -31.59 -90.59 -82.95
C LEU A 687 -31.95 -90.38 -84.43
N GLN A 688 -31.79 -89.17 -84.96
CA GLN A 688 -32.00 -88.89 -86.38
C GLN A 688 -31.06 -89.70 -87.28
N GLU A 689 -29.77 -89.77 -86.95
CA GLU A 689 -28.81 -90.57 -87.74
C GLU A 689 -29.09 -92.07 -87.63
N LYS A 690 -29.53 -92.57 -86.46
CA LYS A 690 -30.01 -93.96 -86.32
C LYS A 690 -31.21 -94.25 -87.21
N VAL A 691 -32.19 -93.34 -87.27
CA VAL A 691 -33.37 -93.48 -88.15
C VAL A 691 -32.96 -93.39 -89.63
N ARG A 692 -32.00 -92.52 -89.98
CA ARG A 692 -31.45 -92.45 -91.35
C ARG A 692 -30.79 -93.77 -91.75
N LEU A 693 -29.90 -94.30 -90.92
CA LEU A 693 -29.25 -95.59 -91.15
C LEU A 693 -30.26 -96.74 -91.23
N GLN A 694 -31.32 -96.73 -90.43
CA GLN A 694 -32.40 -97.71 -90.52
C GLN A 694 -33.15 -97.62 -91.85
N ASN A 695 -33.46 -96.40 -92.33
CA ASN A 695 -34.06 -96.19 -93.65
C ASN A 695 -33.10 -96.58 -94.80
N ASP A 696 -31.81 -96.31 -94.67
CA ASP A 696 -30.75 -96.72 -95.63
C ASP A 696 -30.60 -98.26 -95.66
N THR A 697 -30.88 -98.97 -94.56
CA THR A 697 -30.97 -100.45 -94.57
C THR A 697 -32.30 -100.98 -95.09
N ARG A 698 -33.42 -100.30 -94.78
CA ARG A 698 -34.77 -100.67 -95.25
C ARG A 698 -34.85 -100.60 -96.77
N THR A 699 -34.41 -99.49 -97.36
CA THR A 699 -34.47 -99.26 -98.81
C THR A 699 -33.62 -100.27 -99.59
N LYS A 700 -32.50 -100.73 -99.05
CA LYS A 700 -31.73 -101.87 -99.60
C LYS A 700 -32.52 -103.18 -99.54
N GLY A 701 -33.15 -103.48 -98.40
CA GLY A 701 -34.04 -104.64 -98.27
C GLY A 701 -35.25 -104.58 -99.23
N GLU A 702 -35.81 -103.40 -99.47
CA GLU A 702 -36.89 -103.18 -100.45
C GLU A 702 -36.39 -103.38 -101.90
N GLN A 703 -35.15 -102.99 -102.22
CA GLN A 703 -34.52 -103.29 -103.51
C GLN A 703 -34.24 -104.78 -103.70
N GLU A 704 -33.72 -105.47 -102.68
CA GLU A 704 -33.49 -106.92 -102.69
C GLU A 704 -34.81 -107.70 -102.84
N LEU A 705 -35.88 -107.27 -102.17
CA LEU A 705 -37.23 -107.81 -102.35
C LEU A 705 -37.76 -107.58 -103.76
N SER A 706 -37.62 -106.37 -104.32
CA SER A 706 -38.04 -106.07 -105.70
C SER A 706 -37.35 -106.97 -106.73
N LEU A 707 -36.05 -107.25 -106.55
CA LEU A 707 -35.29 -108.16 -107.42
C LEU A 707 -35.75 -109.63 -107.28
N LEU A 708 -36.25 -110.03 -106.12
CA LEU A 708 -36.84 -111.36 -105.91
C LEU A 708 -38.26 -111.45 -106.48
N ASP A 709 -39.08 -110.41 -106.35
CA ASP A 709 -40.40 -110.32 -106.96
C ASP A 709 -40.33 -110.30 -108.50
N GLU A 710 -39.32 -109.65 -109.08
CA GLU A 710 -39.02 -109.73 -110.53
C GLU A 710 -38.67 -111.15 -110.97
N GLN A 711 -37.86 -111.89 -110.19
CA GLN A 711 -37.55 -113.30 -110.46
C GLN A 711 -38.80 -114.20 -110.35
N ILE A 712 -39.64 -113.96 -109.35
CA ILE A 712 -40.92 -114.66 -109.17
C ILE A 712 -41.87 -114.36 -110.35
N SER A 713 -41.90 -113.12 -110.84
CA SER A 713 -42.69 -112.72 -112.01
C SER A 713 -42.21 -113.45 -113.28
N TRP A 714 -40.89 -113.51 -113.50
CA TRP A 714 -40.29 -114.23 -114.63
C TRP A 714 -40.62 -115.74 -114.60
N LEU A 715 -40.48 -116.39 -113.45
CA LEU A 715 -40.82 -117.80 -113.25
C LEU A 715 -42.32 -118.08 -113.46
N ASN A 716 -43.20 -117.15 -113.08
CA ASN A 716 -44.64 -117.28 -113.35
C ASN A 716 -44.98 -117.11 -114.84
N GLN A 717 -44.27 -116.26 -115.58
CA GLN A 717 -44.42 -116.14 -117.03
C GLN A 717 -43.97 -117.43 -117.74
N GLU A 718 -42.81 -117.99 -117.40
CA GLU A 718 -42.34 -119.25 -117.98
C GLU A 718 -43.30 -120.41 -117.68
N LYS A 719 -43.84 -120.48 -116.45
CA LYS A 719 -44.92 -121.40 -116.09
C LYS A 719 -46.16 -121.23 -116.98
N MET A 720 -46.62 -120.00 -117.18
CA MET A 720 -47.81 -119.75 -118.01
C MET A 720 -47.59 -120.17 -119.48
N ASP A 721 -46.41 -119.92 -120.03
CA ASP A 721 -46.02 -120.38 -121.37
C ASP A 721 -46.04 -121.90 -121.50
N LEU A 722 -45.62 -122.63 -120.46
CA LEU A 722 -45.69 -124.10 -120.39
C LEU A 722 -47.14 -124.60 -120.28
N GLU A 723 -47.99 -123.95 -119.49
CA GLU A 723 -49.42 -124.26 -119.39
C GLU A 723 -50.16 -124.01 -120.73
N GLN A 724 -49.82 -122.95 -121.46
CA GLN A 724 -50.34 -122.69 -122.80
C GLN A 724 -49.94 -123.78 -123.80
N LYS A 725 -48.67 -124.22 -123.80
CA LYS A 725 -48.17 -125.34 -124.64
C LYS A 725 -48.96 -126.64 -124.34
N LEU A 726 -49.21 -126.95 -123.06
CA LEU A 726 -50.06 -128.07 -122.65
C LEU A 726 -51.53 -127.92 -123.12
N SER A 727 -52.09 -126.71 -123.13
CA SER A 727 -53.46 -126.46 -123.61
C SER A 727 -53.65 -126.77 -125.11
N VAL A 728 -52.60 -126.60 -125.91
CA VAL A 728 -52.60 -126.90 -127.35
C VAL A 728 -52.53 -128.41 -127.58
N ILE A 729 -51.71 -129.12 -126.79
CA ILE A 729 -51.63 -130.60 -126.83
C ILE A 729 -52.98 -131.21 -126.44
N LYS A 730 -53.61 -130.75 -125.34
CA LYS A 730 -54.95 -131.20 -124.92
C LYS A 730 -56.02 -130.99 -125.99
N ARG A 731 -55.96 -129.87 -126.74
CA ARG A 731 -56.87 -129.61 -127.88
C ARG A 731 -56.62 -130.54 -129.07
N LYS A 732 -55.36 -130.87 -129.39
CA LYS A 732 -55.03 -131.86 -130.43
C LYS A 732 -55.53 -133.26 -130.10
N ILE A 733 -55.56 -133.64 -128.80
CA ILE A 733 -56.09 -134.94 -128.35
C ILE A 733 -57.60 -135.02 -128.54
N LYS A 734 -58.38 -134.01 -128.12
CA LYS A 734 -59.84 -133.99 -128.34
C LYS A 734 -60.21 -134.18 -129.81
N LYS A 735 -59.53 -133.46 -130.71
CA LYS A 735 -59.77 -133.52 -132.16
C LYS A 735 -59.36 -134.84 -132.82
N ARG A 736 -58.66 -135.73 -132.10
CA ARG A 736 -58.43 -137.12 -132.52
C ARG A 736 -59.64 -138.00 -132.15
N TRP A 737 -60.16 -137.89 -130.92
CA TRP A 737 -61.36 -138.64 -130.49
C TRP A 737 -62.58 -138.32 -131.36
N GLU A 738 -62.77 -137.04 -131.72
CA GLU A 738 -63.81 -136.60 -132.66
C GLU A 738 -63.78 -137.36 -134.01
N LEU A 739 -62.58 -137.66 -134.53
CA LEU A 739 -62.40 -138.43 -135.77
C LEU A 739 -62.50 -139.96 -135.58
N GLU A 740 -62.21 -140.46 -134.38
CA GLU A 740 -62.37 -141.88 -134.03
C GLU A 740 -63.87 -142.24 -133.89
N ASP A 741 -64.70 -141.33 -133.38
CA ASP A 741 -66.17 -141.48 -133.32
C ASP A 741 -66.86 -141.36 -134.70
N GLU A 742 -66.34 -140.54 -135.62
CA GLU A 742 -66.87 -140.50 -137.00
C GLU A 742 -66.62 -141.83 -137.75
N LEU A 743 -65.50 -142.49 -137.48
CA LEU A 743 -65.13 -143.77 -138.10
C LEU A 743 -66.02 -144.92 -137.63
N THR A 744 -66.28 -145.03 -136.32
CA THR A 744 -67.14 -146.09 -135.76
C THR A 744 -68.59 -145.96 -136.24
N ASN A 745 -69.12 -144.75 -136.31
CA ASN A 745 -70.44 -144.47 -136.88
C ASN A 745 -70.57 -144.94 -138.36
N LYS A 746 -69.51 -144.81 -139.15
CA LYS A 746 -69.50 -145.30 -140.55
C LYS A 746 -69.41 -146.82 -140.66
N GLN A 747 -68.77 -147.48 -139.71
CA GLN A 747 -68.72 -148.95 -139.65
C GLN A 747 -70.09 -149.55 -139.28
N ILE A 748 -70.82 -148.94 -138.34
CA ILE A 748 -72.19 -149.35 -137.96
C ILE A 748 -73.16 -149.26 -139.15
N GLN A 749 -73.09 -148.17 -139.93
CA GLN A 749 -73.94 -147.98 -141.11
C GLN A 749 -73.74 -149.06 -142.19
N LEU A 750 -72.55 -149.67 -142.29
CA LEU A 750 -72.27 -150.72 -143.26
C LEU A 750 -72.96 -152.05 -142.90
N ALA A 751 -72.98 -152.41 -141.61
CA ALA A 751 -73.55 -153.66 -141.13
C ALA A 751 -75.08 -153.75 -141.37
N MET A 752 -75.80 -152.64 -141.12
CA MET A 752 -77.25 -152.55 -141.31
C MET A 752 -77.68 -152.79 -142.77
N CYS A 753 -76.81 -152.50 -143.75
CA CYS A 753 -77.10 -152.76 -145.16
C CYS A 753 -76.93 -154.23 -145.57
N GLN A 754 -76.09 -155.00 -144.86
CA GLN A 754 -75.85 -156.41 -145.17
C GLN A 754 -76.99 -157.30 -144.66
N GLU A 755 -77.54 -157.02 -143.48
CA GLU A 755 -78.67 -157.75 -142.91
C GLU A 755 -79.97 -157.64 -143.74
N ARG A 756 -80.08 -156.59 -144.57
CA ARG A 756 -81.19 -156.38 -145.51
C ARG A 756 -81.21 -157.40 -146.67
N VAL A 757 -80.11 -158.12 -146.93
CA VAL A 757 -80.00 -159.05 -148.07
C VAL A 757 -80.48 -160.46 -147.67
N SER A 758 -79.90 -161.06 -146.63
CA SER A 758 -80.13 -162.47 -146.28
C SER A 758 -81.57 -162.82 -145.84
N ARG A 759 -82.40 -161.82 -145.52
CA ARG A 759 -83.81 -162.03 -145.12
C ARG A 759 -84.80 -162.07 -146.30
N LEU A 760 -84.36 -161.82 -147.53
CA LEU A 760 -85.24 -161.70 -148.71
C LEU A 760 -85.27 -162.96 -149.61
N GLU A 761 -84.43 -163.95 -149.36
CA GLU A 761 -84.26 -165.11 -150.26
C GLU A 761 -85.07 -166.36 -149.84
N SER A 762 -85.75 -166.35 -148.68
CA SER A 762 -86.34 -167.55 -148.07
C SER A 762 -87.89 -167.57 -148.04
N ALA A 763 -88.51 -168.04 -149.13
CA ALA A 763 -89.91 -168.46 -149.30
C ALA A 763 -91.03 -167.39 -149.06
N SER A 764 -92.10 -167.24 -149.85
CA SER A 764 -92.71 -168.02 -150.95
C SER A 764 -93.39 -169.35 -150.59
N ILE A 765 -94.57 -169.29 -149.94
CA ILE A 765 -95.75 -170.19 -150.10
C ILE A 765 -96.97 -169.61 -149.34
N ASP A 766 -98.14 -169.59 -150.01
CA ASP A 766 -99.53 -169.42 -149.51
C ASP A 766 -100.01 -168.15 -148.73
N PRO A 767 -101.35 -167.90 -148.62
CA PRO A 767 -101.89 -166.53 -148.57
C PRO A 767 -102.80 -166.16 -147.36
N LYS A 768 -103.18 -164.87 -147.32
CA LYS A 768 -104.21 -164.21 -146.48
C LYS A 768 -103.99 -164.17 -144.96
N ALA A 769 -103.74 -162.96 -144.44
CA ALA A 769 -104.25 -162.50 -143.15
C ALA A 769 -104.45 -160.98 -143.14
N LEU A 770 -105.33 -160.48 -142.26
CA LEU A 770 -105.43 -159.08 -141.83
C LEU A 770 -104.63 -158.89 -140.51
N VAL A 771 -104.88 -157.77 -139.80
CA VAL A 771 -104.38 -157.34 -138.48
C VAL A 771 -103.17 -156.39 -138.62
N MET A 772 -103.31 -155.06 -138.53
CA MET A 772 -103.84 -154.15 -137.46
C MET A 772 -102.83 -153.88 -136.34
N ASP A 773 -102.77 -152.62 -135.88
CA ASP A 773 -102.37 -152.30 -134.50
C ASP A 773 -103.32 -153.04 -133.54
N PRO A 774 -102.79 -153.77 -132.53
CA PRO A 774 -102.84 -153.24 -131.17
C PRO A 774 -101.70 -153.73 -130.25
N GLU A 775 -101.83 -153.45 -128.95
CA GLU A 775 -101.25 -154.20 -127.80
C GLU A 775 -99.71 -154.39 -127.81
N THR A 776 -98.94 -153.68 -126.97
CA THR A 776 -99.17 -153.32 -125.56
C THR A 776 -98.36 -152.08 -125.16
N GLY A 777 -98.64 -151.36 -124.07
CA GLY A 777 -99.71 -151.58 -123.07
C GLY A 777 -99.24 -151.20 -121.66
N GLU A 778 -98.79 -149.95 -121.48
CA GLU A 778 -98.15 -149.43 -120.25
C GLU A 778 -96.88 -150.25 -119.85
N PRO A 779 -96.30 -150.19 -118.63
CA PRO A 779 -96.38 -149.17 -117.56
C PRO A 779 -95.02 -148.80 -116.89
N PHE A 780 -95.11 -147.93 -115.87
CA PHE A 780 -94.37 -147.96 -114.59
C PHE A 780 -92.97 -147.33 -114.38
N GLU A 781 -92.69 -147.08 -113.09
CA GLU A 781 -91.53 -146.45 -112.45
C GLU A 781 -90.49 -147.49 -111.97
N VAL A 782 -89.20 -147.14 -111.79
CA VAL A 782 -88.36 -147.46 -110.60
C VAL A 782 -87.13 -146.50 -110.50
N ASP A 783 -86.75 -146.16 -109.27
CA ASP A 783 -85.44 -145.65 -108.76
C ASP A 783 -84.23 -146.65 -109.00
N PRO A 784 -82.97 -146.50 -108.49
CA PRO A 784 -82.42 -145.56 -107.49
C PRO A 784 -80.97 -144.98 -107.67
N ILE A 785 -80.55 -144.17 -106.69
CA ILE A 785 -79.20 -144.12 -106.03
C ILE A 785 -78.09 -143.12 -106.49
N ASN A 786 -77.69 -142.25 -105.53
CA ASN A 786 -76.36 -141.63 -105.27
C ASN A 786 -75.74 -140.49 -106.13
N LYS A 787 -74.94 -139.52 -105.60
CA LYS A 787 -74.84 -138.87 -104.25
C LYS A 787 -73.77 -137.74 -104.19
N HIS A 788 -73.94 -136.76 -103.27
CA HIS A 788 -72.90 -135.92 -102.57
C HIS A 788 -72.07 -134.88 -103.39
N LYS A 789 -71.47 -133.78 -102.86
CA LYS A 789 -71.57 -132.86 -101.67
C LYS A 789 -70.66 -131.62 -101.97
N ASP A 790 -70.55 -130.48 -101.25
CA ASP A 790 -71.13 -129.94 -99.99
C ASP A 790 -71.55 -128.44 -100.20
N GLY A 791 -71.44 -127.34 -99.40
CA GLY A 791 -70.84 -126.91 -98.10
C GLY A 791 -69.94 -125.64 -98.30
N THR A 792 -69.84 -124.60 -97.43
CA THR A 792 -70.42 -124.26 -96.10
C THR A 792 -70.24 -122.74 -95.75
N THR A 793 -71.33 -122.02 -95.39
CA THR A 793 -71.60 -121.16 -94.17
C THR A 793 -70.69 -119.96 -93.72
N ASP A 794 -71.09 -118.90 -92.98
CA ASP A 794 -72.40 -118.32 -92.51
C ASP A 794 -72.28 -116.88 -91.86
N ASP A 795 -73.42 -116.28 -91.44
CA ASP A 795 -73.69 -114.92 -90.84
C ASP A 795 -73.86 -114.88 -89.28
N LEU A 796 -74.13 -113.69 -88.66
CA LEU A 796 -74.92 -113.42 -87.39
C LEU A 796 -74.87 -111.90 -86.94
N HIS A 797 -75.66 -111.30 -86.00
CA HIS A 797 -77.13 -111.11 -85.90
C HIS A 797 -77.60 -110.08 -84.78
N LEU A 798 -78.67 -109.27 -85.01
CA LEU A 798 -79.53 -108.50 -84.03
C LEU A 798 -78.87 -107.34 -83.18
N SER A 799 -79.46 -106.49 -82.29
CA SER A 799 -80.81 -106.25 -81.66
C SER A 799 -80.89 -104.81 -80.99
N ARG A 800 -81.92 -104.33 -80.22
CA ARG A 800 -83.32 -103.88 -80.59
C ARG A 800 -84.11 -103.10 -79.46
N VAL A 801 -84.50 -101.81 -79.67
CA VAL A 801 -85.76 -101.07 -79.23
C VAL A 801 -86.02 -100.48 -77.78
N ARG A 802 -86.31 -99.13 -77.70
CA ARG A 802 -87.31 -98.28 -76.90
C ARG A 802 -87.48 -98.42 -75.33
N GLU A 803 -88.23 -97.62 -74.52
CA GLU A 803 -89.18 -96.44 -74.63
C GLU A 803 -89.31 -95.55 -73.30
N VAL A 804 -89.87 -94.33 -73.42
CA VAL A 804 -90.61 -93.33 -72.54
C VAL A 804 -90.88 -93.45 -70.99
N GLN A 805 -90.55 -92.35 -70.26
CA GLN A 805 -91.10 -91.72 -68.99
C GLN A 805 -91.28 -92.57 -67.69
N ILE A 806 -91.23 -92.05 -66.44
CA ILE A 806 -91.27 -90.69 -65.83
C ILE A 806 -89.96 -90.43 -65.02
N ARG A 807 -89.59 -89.16 -64.71
CA ARG A 807 -88.23 -88.79 -64.25
C ARG A 807 -88.16 -87.97 -62.95
N GLU A 808 -87.42 -88.49 -61.96
CA GLU A 808 -86.92 -87.76 -60.79
C GLU A 808 -85.72 -86.84 -61.15
N PRO A 809 -85.34 -85.84 -60.32
CA PRO A 809 -84.29 -84.89 -60.68
C PRO A 809 -82.91 -85.55 -60.79
N ASP A 810 -82.44 -85.65 -62.04
CA ASP A 810 -81.18 -86.28 -62.44
C ASP A 810 -79.96 -85.61 -61.79
N GLN A 811 -78.95 -86.42 -61.44
CA GLN A 811 -77.68 -85.96 -60.86
C GLN A 811 -76.96 -84.94 -61.77
N THR A 812 -77.22 -84.99 -63.08
CA THR A 812 -76.76 -83.98 -64.05
C THR A 812 -77.33 -82.58 -63.80
N GLN A 813 -78.59 -82.45 -63.38
CA GLN A 813 -79.23 -81.15 -63.10
C GLN A 813 -78.72 -80.53 -61.79
N LEU A 814 -78.38 -81.37 -60.80
CA LEU A 814 -77.69 -80.92 -59.60
C LEU A 814 -76.26 -80.45 -59.91
N ARG A 815 -75.53 -81.15 -60.79
CA ARG A 815 -74.21 -80.68 -61.28
C ARG A 815 -74.31 -79.34 -62.00
N LEU A 816 -75.24 -79.17 -62.94
CA LEU A 816 -75.44 -77.88 -63.62
C LEU A 816 -75.79 -76.72 -62.66
N LYS A 817 -76.49 -77.00 -61.54
CA LYS A 817 -76.69 -76.01 -60.48
C LYS A 817 -75.44 -75.75 -59.64
N LEU A 818 -74.64 -76.78 -59.36
CA LEU A 818 -73.34 -76.66 -58.70
C LEU A 818 -72.38 -75.82 -59.55
N ASP A 819 -72.26 -76.11 -60.85
CA ASP A 819 -71.43 -75.38 -61.81
C ASP A 819 -71.85 -73.91 -61.91
N SER A 820 -73.17 -73.63 -61.92
CA SER A 820 -73.71 -72.27 -61.88
C SER A 820 -73.30 -71.50 -60.61
N ILE A 821 -73.35 -72.15 -59.44
CA ILE A 821 -72.90 -71.58 -58.17
C ILE A 821 -71.37 -71.41 -58.15
N GLN A 822 -70.62 -72.38 -58.69
CA GLN A 822 -69.16 -72.33 -58.83
C GLN A 822 -68.73 -71.12 -59.67
N VAL A 823 -69.42 -70.87 -60.80
CA VAL A 823 -69.20 -69.69 -61.65
C VAL A 823 -69.54 -68.38 -60.91
N GLN A 824 -70.66 -68.32 -60.17
CA GLN A 824 -70.98 -67.13 -59.37
C GLN A 824 -69.97 -66.88 -58.23
N LEU A 825 -69.41 -67.94 -57.65
CA LEU A 825 -68.39 -67.88 -56.61
C LEU A 825 -67.06 -67.38 -57.18
N LEU A 826 -66.59 -67.94 -58.30
CA LEU A 826 -65.42 -67.46 -59.05
C LEU A 826 -65.55 -65.99 -59.48
N ILE A 827 -66.75 -65.55 -59.89
CA ILE A 827 -67.03 -64.13 -60.21
C ILE A 827 -66.93 -63.23 -58.96
N ARG A 828 -67.33 -63.72 -57.78
CA ARG A 828 -67.15 -62.99 -56.51
C ARG A 828 -65.70 -62.99 -56.04
N GLU A 829 -64.98 -64.10 -56.15
CA GLU A 829 -63.54 -64.18 -55.83
C GLU A 829 -62.72 -63.25 -56.72
N LYS A 830 -63.01 -63.22 -58.03
CA LYS A 830 -62.39 -62.25 -58.96
C LYS A 830 -62.61 -60.81 -58.51
N LYS A 831 -63.85 -60.45 -58.14
CA LYS A 831 -64.16 -59.10 -57.63
C LYS A 831 -63.48 -58.81 -56.29
N LEU A 832 -63.35 -59.80 -55.40
CA LEU A 832 -62.57 -59.67 -54.16
C LEU A 832 -61.08 -59.47 -54.43
N LEU A 833 -60.52 -60.12 -55.45
CA LEU A 833 -59.14 -59.91 -55.88
C LEU A 833 -58.95 -58.52 -56.51
N GLU A 834 -59.90 -58.07 -57.34
CA GLU A 834 -59.94 -56.70 -57.91
C GLU A 834 -60.00 -55.65 -56.80
N TYR A 835 -60.86 -55.83 -55.77
CA TYR A 835 -60.92 -54.94 -54.61
C TYR A 835 -59.64 -54.99 -53.74
N ASN A 836 -59.00 -56.15 -53.58
CA ASN A 836 -57.72 -56.24 -52.87
C ASN A 836 -56.57 -55.57 -53.65
N LEU A 837 -56.54 -55.69 -54.97
CA LEU A 837 -55.58 -54.98 -55.83
C LEU A 837 -55.81 -53.46 -55.77
N LEU A 838 -57.07 -53.01 -55.80
CA LEU A 838 -57.43 -51.61 -55.57
C LEU A 838 -57.00 -51.12 -54.19
N LEU A 839 -57.23 -51.89 -53.12
CA LEU A 839 -56.82 -51.55 -51.75
C LEU A 839 -55.29 -51.50 -51.60
N GLN A 840 -54.55 -52.40 -52.23
CA GLN A 840 -53.09 -52.33 -52.29
C GLN A 840 -52.61 -51.10 -53.08
N ALA A 841 -53.29 -50.75 -54.18
CA ALA A 841 -52.96 -49.57 -54.98
C ALA A 841 -53.25 -48.26 -54.21
N THR A 842 -54.39 -48.14 -53.53
CA THR A 842 -54.73 -46.96 -52.73
C THR A 842 -53.86 -46.86 -51.48
N ASN A 843 -53.55 -47.97 -50.79
CA ASN A 843 -52.60 -47.94 -49.67
C ASN A 843 -51.20 -47.50 -50.12
N ARG A 844 -50.67 -48.05 -51.23
CA ARG A 844 -49.39 -47.58 -51.83
C ARG A 844 -49.44 -46.11 -52.25
N LEU A 845 -50.60 -45.60 -52.69
CA LEU A 845 -50.77 -44.18 -53.03
C LEU A 845 -50.80 -43.31 -51.76
N VAL A 846 -51.51 -43.74 -50.71
CA VAL A 846 -51.56 -43.07 -49.40
C VAL A 846 -50.19 -43.06 -48.72
N GLU A 847 -49.41 -44.15 -48.83
CA GLU A 847 -48.02 -44.20 -48.36
C GLU A 847 -47.13 -43.23 -49.13
N LYS A 848 -47.21 -43.20 -50.46
CA LYS A 848 -46.48 -42.22 -51.29
C LYS A 848 -46.87 -40.77 -50.95
N LEU A 849 -48.15 -40.49 -50.71
CA LEU A 849 -48.64 -39.17 -50.30
C LEU A 849 -48.19 -38.80 -48.88
N LYS A 850 -48.25 -39.73 -47.92
CA LYS A 850 -47.71 -39.54 -46.56
C LYS A 850 -46.19 -39.31 -46.59
N HIS A 851 -45.45 -40.05 -47.40
CA HIS A 851 -44.01 -39.87 -47.56
C HIS A 851 -43.66 -38.52 -48.21
N ARG A 852 -44.38 -38.13 -49.27
CA ARG A 852 -44.22 -36.81 -49.91
C ARG A 852 -44.62 -35.65 -48.99
N ALA A 853 -45.63 -35.84 -48.13
CA ALA A 853 -46.01 -34.87 -47.10
C ALA A 853 -45.00 -34.82 -45.94
N GLY A 854 -44.35 -35.93 -45.59
CA GLY A 854 -43.22 -35.98 -44.67
C GLY A 854 -42.03 -35.21 -45.23
N GLN A 855 -41.54 -35.60 -46.41
CA GLN A 855 -40.50 -34.87 -47.15
C GLN A 855 -40.82 -33.37 -47.30
N GLY A 856 -42.08 -33.01 -47.60
CA GLY A 856 -42.51 -31.61 -47.69
C GLY A 856 -42.44 -30.85 -46.36
N ARG A 857 -42.71 -31.52 -45.22
CA ARG A 857 -42.50 -30.93 -43.88
C ARG A 857 -41.02 -30.80 -43.56
N ASP A 858 -40.22 -31.81 -43.88
CA ASP A 858 -38.78 -31.81 -43.61
C ASP A 858 -38.04 -30.76 -44.44
N THR A 859 -38.40 -30.58 -45.71
CA THR A 859 -37.86 -29.49 -46.55
C THR A 859 -38.36 -28.12 -46.10
N THR A 860 -39.63 -27.98 -45.70
CA THR A 860 -40.15 -26.71 -45.14
C THR A 860 -39.48 -26.36 -43.81
N LEU A 861 -39.21 -27.36 -42.95
CA LEU A 861 -38.49 -27.19 -41.69
C LEU A 861 -37.03 -26.83 -41.94
N HIS A 862 -36.36 -27.47 -42.90
CA HIS A 862 -34.99 -27.14 -43.27
C HIS A 862 -34.88 -25.75 -43.91
N LEU A 863 -35.84 -25.35 -44.75
CA LEU A 863 -35.93 -24.00 -45.31
C LEU A 863 -36.21 -22.95 -44.22
N SER A 864 -37.05 -23.27 -43.22
CA SER A 864 -37.29 -22.39 -42.07
C SER A 864 -36.07 -22.27 -41.16
N LYS A 865 -35.32 -23.36 -40.96
CA LYS A 865 -34.04 -23.34 -40.21
C LYS A 865 -32.99 -22.51 -40.93
N THR A 866 -32.71 -22.79 -42.20
CA THR A 866 -31.75 -22.03 -43.01
C THR A 866 -32.15 -20.57 -43.17
N MET A 867 -33.45 -20.25 -43.29
CA MET A 867 -33.93 -18.86 -43.26
C MET A 867 -33.67 -18.18 -41.90
N ASN A 868 -33.88 -18.88 -40.78
CA ASN A 868 -33.56 -18.35 -39.45
C ASN A 868 -32.05 -18.21 -39.23
N GLU A 869 -31.24 -19.17 -39.67
CA GLU A 869 -29.78 -19.15 -39.65
C GLU A 869 -29.28 -17.93 -40.44
N ASN A 870 -29.66 -17.81 -41.72
CA ASN A 870 -29.41 -16.63 -42.56
C ASN A 870 -29.87 -15.32 -41.90
N GLN A 871 -31.05 -15.30 -41.28
CA GLN A 871 -31.55 -14.12 -40.57
C GLN A 871 -30.72 -13.77 -39.32
N THR A 872 -30.17 -14.77 -38.61
CA THR A 872 -29.21 -14.52 -37.53
C THR A 872 -27.87 -14.05 -38.06
N GLU A 873 -27.38 -14.56 -39.19
CA GLU A 873 -26.17 -14.07 -39.85
C GLU A 873 -26.33 -12.63 -40.33
N VAL A 874 -27.43 -12.29 -40.99
CA VAL A 874 -27.79 -10.91 -41.38
C VAL A 874 -27.86 -10.00 -40.15
N ASN A 875 -28.42 -10.48 -39.03
CA ASN A 875 -28.44 -9.71 -37.77
C ASN A 875 -27.04 -9.57 -37.14
N GLN A 876 -26.17 -10.57 -37.26
CA GLN A 876 -24.79 -10.51 -36.77
C GLN A 876 -23.91 -9.62 -37.65
N THR A 877 -23.99 -9.72 -38.97
CA THR A 877 -23.29 -8.85 -39.91
C THR A 877 -23.79 -7.41 -39.79
N THR A 878 -25.09 -7.19 -39.63
CA THR A 878 -25.65 -5.86 -39.30
C THR A 878 -25.11 -5.31 -37.98
N LYS A 879 -24.93 -6.14 -36.94
CA LYS A 879 -24.28 -5.72 -35.68
C LYS A 879 -22.80 -5.40 -35.86
N LYS A 880 -22.05 -6.24 -36.59
CA LYS A 880 -20.63 -6.00 -36.93
C LYS A 880 -20.47 -4.72 -37.76
N LEU A 881 -21.35 -4.50 -38.73
CA LEU A 881 -21.37 -3.30 -39.57
C LEU A 881 -21.73 -2.06 -38.75
N LYS A 882 -22.74 -2.12 -37.86
CA LYS A 882 -23.04 -1.03 -36.91
C LYS A 882 -21.86 -0.71 -35.99
N ALA A 883 -21.13 -1.72 -35.51
CA ALA A 883 -19.91 -1.53 -34.74
C ALA A 883 -18.81 -0.86 -35.59
N LYS A 884 -18.56 -1.31 -36.82
CA LYS A 884 -17.58 -0.68 -37.72
C LYS A 884 -17.97 0.71 -38.18
N THR A 885 -19.25 1.02 -38.36
CA THR A 885 -19.70 2.41 -38.58
C THR A 885 -19.52 3.28 -37.34
N ALA A 886 -19.64 2.73 -36.13
CA ALA A 886 -19.39 3.47 -34.89
C ALA A 886 -17.89 3.68 -34.62
N GLU A 887 -17.04 2.70 -34.95
CA GLU A 887 -15.58 2.88 -34.98
C GLU A 887 -15.21 3.96 -36.02
N LEU A 888 -15.76 3.90 -37.23
CA LEU A 888 -15.53 4.90 -38.27
C LEU A 888 -16.00 6.30 -37.88
N THR A 889 -17.21 6.47 -37.32
CA THR A 889 -17.64 7.80 -36.87
C THR A 889 -16.85 8.33 -35.68
N MET A 890 -16.37 7.46 -34.78
CA MET A 890 -15.45 7.86 -33.72
C MET A 890 -14.09 8.29 -34.27
N LEU A 891 -13.55 7.55 -35.26
CA LEU A 891 -12.30 7.90 -35.94
C LEU A 891 -12.46 9.19 -36.75
N MET A 892 -13.55 9.38 -37.48
CA MET A 892 -13.87 10.64 -38.18
C MET A 892 -14.02 11.82 -37.22
N ALA A 893 -14.65 11.61 -36.05
CA ALA A 893 -14.73 12.64 -35.01
C ALA A 893 -13.38 12.94 -34.36
N MET A 894 -12.46 11.96 -34.33
CA MET A 894 -11.08 12.15 -33.85
C MET A 894 -10.22 12.85 -34.89
N THR A 895 -10.29 12.48 -36.17
CA THR A 895 -9.57 13.19 -37.24
C THR A 895 -10.08 14.62 -37.39
N PHE A 896 -11.39 14.85 -37.35
CA PHE A 896 -11.95 16.21 -37.41
C PHE A 896 -11.49 17.09 -36.23
N LYS A 897 -11.36 16.51 -35.02
CA LYS A 897 -10.77 17.23 -33.87
C LYS A 897 -9.30 17.58 -34.11
N LEU A 898 -8.50 16.63 -34.61
CA LEU A 898 -7.09 16.88 -34.93
C LEU A 898 -6.93 17.88 -36.09
N GLU A 899 -7.85 17.88 -37.05
CA GLU A 899 -7.93 18.89 -38.11
C GLU A 899 -8.26 20.27 -37.54
N THR A 900 -9.22 20.38 -36.62
CA THR A 900 -9.48 21.67 -35.92
C THR A 900 -8.31 22.12 -35.06
N GLU A 901 -7.63 21.22 -34.33
CA GLU A 901 -6.42 21.56 -33.57
C GLU A 901 -5.27 22.03 -34.48
N VAL A 902 -5.09 21.38 -35.64
CA VAL A 902 -4.09 21.78 -36.65
C VAL A 902 -4.45 23.14 -37.25
N GLU A 903 -5.73 23.41 -37.54
CA GLU A 903 -6.15 24.68 -38.14
C GLU A 903 -6.17 25.83 -37.13
N GLU A 904 -6.47 25.57 -35.85
CA GLU A 904 -6.24 26.52 -34.76
C GLU A 904 -4.74 26.85 -34.62
N ARG A 905 -3.85 25.84 -34.66
CA ARG A 905 -2.40 26.06 -34.58
C ARG A 905 -1.85 26.79 -35.82
N ARG A 906 -2.38 26.52 -37.01
CA ARG A 906 -2.09 27.30 -38.23
C ARG A 906 -2.59 28.73 -38.12
N SER A 907 -3.79 28.94 -37.58
CA SER A 907 -4.35 30.28 -37.35
C SER A 907 -3.52 31.06 -36.34
N GLN A 908 -3.07 30.44 -35.26
CA GLN A 908 -2.14 31.02 -34.29
C GLN A 908 -0.78 31.35 -34.92
N LEU A 909 -0.26 30.47 -35.80
CA LEU A 909 0.98 30.71 -36.53
C LEU A 909 0.86 31.88 -37.53
N LEU A 910 -0.23 31.95 -38.30
CA LEU A 910 -0.53 33.03 -39.25
C LEU A 910 -0.82 34.37 -38.56
N GLU A 911 -1.48 34.33 -37.40
CA GLU A 911 -1.63 35.50 -36.53
C GLU A 911 -0.27 35.97 -35.99
N GLY A 912 0.58 35.04 -35.54
CA GLY A 912 1.94 35.35 -35.09
C GLY A 912 2.82 35.92 -36.20
N TYR A 913 2.71 35.43 -37.43
CA TYR A 913 3.39 36.02 -38.58
C TYR A 913 2.85 37.42 -38.92
N ARG A 914 1.52 37.63 -38.94
CA ARG A 914 0.96 38.98 -39.19
C ARG A 914 1.32 39.99 -38.10
N ARG A 915 1.42 39.56 -36.84
CA ARG A 915 1.96 40.40 -35.74
C ARG A 915 3.43 40.74 -35.98
N LEU A 916 4.26 39.74 -36.33
CA LEU A 916 5.66 39.95 -36.69
C LEU A 916 5.83 40.95 -37.86
N GLU A 917 5.00 40.83 -38.90
CA GLU A 917 4.97 41.76 -40.04
C GLU A 917 4.52 43.18 -39.66
N ALA A 918 3.62 43.31 -38.67
CA ALA A 918 3.24 44.60 -38.08
C ALA A 918 4.28 45.18 -37.09
N GLY A 919 5.30 44.41 -36.73
CA GLY A 919 6.32 44.76 -35.73
C GLY A 919 5.94 44.40 -34.28
N ASP A 920 4.80 43.75 -34.07
CA ASP A 920 4.31 43.30 -32.76
C ASP A 920 4.84 41.88 -32.41
N PRO A 921 4.91 41.52 -31.11
CA PRO A 921 5.34 40.18 -30.69
C PRO A 921 4.42 39.06 -31.22
N PRO A 922 4.96 37.93 -31.74
CA PRO A 922 4.15 36.85 -32.37
C PRO A 922 3.13 36.13 -31.48
N SER A 923 3.15 36.35 -30.16
CA SER A 923 2.20 35.78 -29.21
C SER A 923 2.05 36.73 -28.02
N GLU A 924 0.86 36.77 -27.41
CA GLU A 924 0.62 37.55 -26.20
C GLU A 924 1.52 37.08 -25.04
N GLU A 925 1.90 35.80 -25.00
CA GLU A 925 2.88 35.29 -24.02
C GLU A 925 4.29 35.86 -24.26
N MET A 926 4.69 35.99 -25.53
CA MET A 926 5.96 36.64 -25.90
C MET A 926 5.92 38.14 -25.62
N ARG A 927 4.77 38.79 -25.84
CA ARG A 927 4.56 40.19 -25.44
C ARG A 927 4.69 40.37 -23.93
N ILE A 928 4.05 39.51 -23.12
CA ILE A 928 4.15 39.55 -21.66
C ILE A 928 5.59 39.26 -21.20
N ALA A 929 6.32 38.37 -21.88
CA ALA A 929 7.75 38.14 -21.62
C ALA A 929 8.60 39.38 -21.98
N TRP A 930 8.32 40.04 -23.10
CA TRP A 930 8.98 41.26 -23.55
C TRP A 930 8.70 42.44 -22.61
N GLU A 931 7.46 42.67 -22.20
CA GLU A 931 7.10 43.68 -21.20
C GLU A 931 7.76 43.41 -19.83
N ARG A 932 7.91 42.14 -19.43
CA ARG A 932 8.69 41.77 -18.23
C ARG A 932 10.18 42.05 -18.41
N GLN A 933 10.74 41.88 -19.61
CA GLN A 933 12.13 42.23 -19.91
C GLN A 933 12.34 43.75 -19.92
N LEU A 934 11.46 44.51 -20.59
CA LEU A 934 11.48 45.97 -20.61
C LEU A 934 11.37 46.56 -19.20
N LYS A 935 10.52 45.99 -18.32
CA LYS A 935 10.42 46.37 -16.91
C LYS A 935 11.69 46.04 -16.10
N ARG A 936 12.45 44.99 -16.46
CA ARG A 936 13.77 44.70 -15.88
C ARG A 936 14.85 45.67 -16.36
N GLU A 937 14.82 46.05 -17.64
CA GLU A 937 15.74 47.02 -18.22
C GLU A 937 15.48 48.43 -17.68
N GLN A 938 14.22 48.84 -17.52
CA GLN A 938 13.84 50.07 -16.81
C GLN A 938 14.32 50.05 -15.34
N LYS A 939 14.17 48.94 -14.60
CA LYS A 939 14.76 48.81 -13.26
C LYS A 939 16.29 48.92 -13.24
N LYS A 940 17.00 48.39 -14.25
CA LYS A 940 18.45 48.59 -14.39
C LYS A 940 18.81 50.05 -14.65
N LEU A 941 18.05 50.74 -15.50
CA LEU A 941 18.23 52.16 -15.80
C LEU A 941 17.99 53.05 -14.58
N THR A 942 16.93 52.83 -13.80
CA THR A 942 16.70 53.61 -12.57
C THR A 942 17.76 53.34 -11.51
N SER A 943 18.19 52.09 -11.33
CA SER A 943 19.31 51.75 -10.42
C SER A 943 20.61 52.44 -10.84
N SER A 944 20.89 52.52 -12.15
CA SER A 944 22.09 53.18 -12.70
C SER A 944 22.03 54.72 -12.61
N GLN A 945 20.83 55.30 -12.49
CA GLN A 945 20.64 56.74 -12.28
C GLN A 945 20.64 57.14 -10.80
N GLN A 946 20.40 56.19 -9.88
CA GLN A 946 20.47 56.43 -8.44
C GLN A 946 21.91 56.30 -7.91
N SER A 947 22.72 55.35 -8.43
CA SER A 947 24.16 55.27 -8.09
C SER A 947 24.92 56.52 -8.52
N ASN A 948 24.67 57.02 -9.74
CA ASN A 948 25.33 58.19 -10.34
C ASN A 948 24.91 59.56 -9.74
N LYS A 949 24.46 59.56 -8.47
CA LYS A 949 24.18 60.72 -7.62
C LYS A 949 24.74 60.61 -6.20
N GLN A 950 25.46 59.54 -5.87
CA GLN A 950 26.15 59.35 -4.59
C GLN A 950 27.67 59.19 -4.72
N GLU A 951 28.23 59.39 -5.92
CA GLU A 951 29.67 59.35 -6.21
C GLU A 951 30.27 60.76 -6.39
N VAL A 952 30.06 61.62 -5.39
CA VAL A 952 30.95 62.74 -5.06
C VAL A 952 31.24 62.63 -3.57
N ASP A 953 32.51 62.72 -3.20
CA ASP A 953 33.03 62.64 -1.83
C ASP A 953 32.84 61.30 -1.09
N ASN A 954 33.40 60.21 -1.64
CA ASN A 954 34.58 59.61 -0.97
C ASN A 954 35.49 58.84 -1.94
N TRP A 955 36.77 58.69 -1.59
CA TRP A 955 37.78 58.00 -2.40
C TRP A 955 38.09 56.57 -1.92
N ASP A 956 38.58 55.79 -2.89
CA ASP A 956 39.46 54.61 -2.82
C ASP A 956 38.90 53.20 -3.09
N SER A 957 39.77 52.39 -3.69
CA SER A 957 39.62 50.96 -4.05
C SER A 957 38.59 50.60 -5.13
N TRP A 958 38.86 51.04 -6.37
CA TRP A 958 38.25 50.45 -7.58
C TRP A 958 38.51 48.94 -7.65
N THR A 959 37.46 48.13 -7.89
CA THR A 959 37.59 46.71 -8.23
C THR A 959 36.85 46.45 -9.54
N THR A 960 37.52 45.92 -10.58
CA THR A 960 37.01 45.98 -11.96
C THR A 960 36.84 44.60 -12.62
N ALA A 961 35.77 43.89 -12.21
CA ALA A 961 35.16 42.73 -12.89
C ALA A 961 36.06 41.45 -13.02
N PRO A 962 35.58 40.32 -13.60
CA PRO A 962 34.19 39.84 -13.79
C PRO A 962 33.92 38.43 -13.20
N GLU A 963 32.68 38.10 -12.83
CA GLU A 963 32.27 36.71 -12.52
C GLU A 963 32.07 35.85 -13.79
N ARG A 964 32.90 34.81 -14.00
CA ARG A 964 32.71 33.69 -14.96
C ARG A 964 33.57 32.46 -14.55
N PRO A 965 33.32 31.22 -15.06
CA PRO A 965 32.08 30.44 -14.91
C PRO A 965 32.31 28.90 -14.70
N ASN A 966 31.20 28.15 -14.53
CA ASN A 966 31.03 26.70 -14.82
C ASN A 966 31.74 25.60 -13.98
N ALA A 967 30.95 24.88 -13.17
CA ALA A 967 30.83 23.41 -13.14
C ALA A 967 29.74 22.99 -12.12
N TYR A 968 28.74 22.16 -12.39
CA TYR A 968 28.24 21.58 -13.65
C TYR A 968 26.69 21.54 -13.62
N ILE A 969 26.05 21.26 -14.76
CA ILE A 969 24.61 21.51 -15.00
C ILE A 969 23.83 20.17 -15.11
N LEU A 970 22.56 20.12 -14.64
CA LEU A 970 21.35 19.84 -15.46
C LEU A 970 20.02 19.82 -14.65
N HIS A 971 18.95 20.20 -15.35
CA HIS A 971 17.53 20.41 -14.97
C HIS A 971 16.85 19.30 -14.12
N THR A 972 15.69 19.48 -13.47
CA THR A 972 14.51 20.40 -13.61
C THR A 972 13.92 20.73 -12.22
N GLY A 973 13.06 21.74 -11.96
CA GLY A 973 12.40 22.76 -12.79
C GLY A 973 11.28 23.47 -11.98
N ASP A 974 11.09 24.77 -12.20
CA ASP A 974 10.45 25.73 -11.28
C ASP A 974 8.97 25.50 -10.88
N ARG A 975 8.63 25.79 -9.61
CA ARG A 975 7.83 26.97 -9.12
C ARG A 975 7.55 26.80 -7.61
N ALA A 976 7.91 27.76 -6.75
CA ALA A 976 7.24 29.05 -6.49
C ALA A 976 5.80 28.86 -5.92
N GLY A 977 5.39 29.44 -4.78
CA GLY A 977 5.90 30.66 -4.11
C GLY A 977 5.24 31.91 -4.71
N GLU A 978 4.75 32.89 -3.96
CA GLU A 978 4.83 33.16 -2.51
C GLU A 978 3.60 33.91 -1.98
N HIS A 979 3.44 33.89 -0.65
CA HIS A 979 2.84 34.86 0.28
C HIS A 979 1.79 35.90 -0.16
N GLU A 980 0.73 35.98 0.64
CA GLU A 980 -0.09 37.18 0.85
C GLU A 980 0.71 38.29 1.57
N ALA A 981 0.38 39.56 1.31
CA ALA A 981 0.77 40.68 2.17
C ALA A 981 -0.31 41.80 2.14
N HIS A 982 -0.69 42.26 3.32
CA HIS A 982 -1.84 43.13 3.63
C HIS A 982 -1.89 44.49 2.92
N ALA A 983 -3.12 44.99 2.72
CA ALA A 983 -3.49 46.39 2.96
C ALA A 983 -5.00 46.51 3.32
N ASN A 984 -5.35 47.51 4.14
CA ASN A 984 -6.73 47.84 4.52
C ASN A 984 -7.35 48.86 3.54
N GLU A 985 -8.63 48.72 3.21
CA GLU A 985 -9.51 49.86 2.92
C GLU A 985 -11.00 49.45 3.13
N GLN A 986 -11.80 50.31 3.78
CA GLN A 986 -13.24 50.13 4.01
C GLN A 986 -14.05 50.94 2.97
N PRO A 987 -15.30 50.57 2.64
CA PRO A 987 -16.45 51.18 3.34
C PRO A 987 -17.63 50.15 3.53
N PRO A 988 -18.95 50.49 3.61
CA PRO A 988 -19.68 50.23 4.86
C PRO A 988 -21.04 49.46 4.58
N PRO A 989 -22.16 49.54 5.36
CA PRO A 989 -22.79 48.29 5.84
C PRO A 989 -24.30 48.10 5.53
N PHE A 990 -24.85 46.98 6.05
CA PHE A 990 -26.25 46.74 6.46
C PHE A 990 -27.24 46.04 5.49
N ASN A 991 -27.89 44.99 6.03
CA ASN A 991 -29.13 44.28 5.69
C ASN A 991 -29.59 44.06 4.23
N SER A 992 -29.82 42.79 3.85
CA SER A 992 -31.17 42.14 3.93
C SER A 992 -31.20 40.70 3.40
N LEU A 993 -31.92 39.81 4.11
CA LEU A 993 -32.65 38.67 3.52
C LEU A 993 -34.09 39.19 3.22
N GLU A 994 -34.88 38.70 2.26
CA GLU A 994 -34.88 37.42 1.53
C GLU A 994 -35.32 37.56 0.04
N ASN A 995 -35.43 36.41 -0.65
CA ASN A 995 -36.45 36.11 -1.68
C ASN A 995 -36.39 36.84 -3.05
N ARG A 996 -35.52 36.36 -3.95
CA ARG A 996 -35.88 36.04 -5.36
C ARG A 996 -34.78 35.30 -6.14
N GLY A 997 -35.14 34.16 -6.75
CA GLY A 997 -34.64 33.64 -8.06
C GLY A 997 -33.13 33.30 -8.24
N PRO A 998 -32.76 32.05 -8.60
CA PRO A 998 -31.36 31.69 -8.83
C PRO A 998 -30.84 32.10 -10.23
N ALA A 999 -29.88 33.03 -10.27
CA ALA A 999 -29.04 33.39 -11.41
C ALA A 999 -27.83 34.19 -10.88
N HIS A 1000 -26.58 34.11 -11.38
CA HIS A 1000 -25.88 33.17 -12.26
C HIS A 1000 -24.35 33.45 -12.09
N VAL A 1001 -23.43 32.68 -12.70
CA VAL A 1001 -21.97 33.01 -12.84
C VAL A 1001 -21.19 33.06 -11.50
N THR A 1002 -20.61 31.95 -11.01
CA THR A 1002 -19.20 31.49 -11.23
C THR A 1002 -18.11 32.50 -10.80
N HIS A 1003 -17.13 32.18 -9.95
CA HIS A 1003 -16.02 31.27 -10.29
C HIS A 1003 -15.34 30.65 -9.05
N ALA A 1004 -15.50 29.34 -8.87
CA ALA A 1004 -14.53 28.54 -8.12
C ALA A 1004 -13.33 28.20 -9.03
N ILE A 1005 -12.14 28.07 -8.43
CA ILE A 1005 -10.87 27.80 -9.14
C ILE A 1005 -10.96 26.48 -9.91
N PRO A 1006 -10.55 26.41 -11.19
CA PRO A 1006 -10.68 25.20 -11.99
C PRO A 1006 -9.72 24.09 -11.52
N TYR A 1007 -10.25 22.89 -11.33
CA TYR A 1007 -9.43 21.68 -11.22
C TYR A 1007 -8.68 21.44 -12.54
N GLY A 1008 -7.42 21.02 -12.44
CA GLY A 1008 -6.57 20.71 -13.59
C GLY A 1008 -7.14 19.58 -14.47
N ALA A 1009 -6.63 19.48 -15.70
CA ALA A 1009 -7.25 18.80 -16.85
C ALA A 1009 -7.43 17.25 -16.78
N ASN A 1010 -7.37 16.62 -15.61
CA ASN A 1010 -7.76 15.22 -15.38
C ASN A 1010 -8.20 15.00 -13.92
N ALA A 1011 -9.41 15.43 -13.57
CA ALA A 1011 -10.06 15.07 -12.30
C ALA A 1011 -10.69 13.66 -12.38
N PRO A 1012 -10.67 12.85 -11.30
CA PRO A 1012 -11.29 11.53 -11.29
C PRO A 1012 -12.83 11.63 -11.38
N PHE A 1013 -13.44 10.73 -12.16
CA PHE A 1013 -14.89 10.66 -12.35
C PHE A 1013 -15.66 10.60 -11.02
N ARG A 1014 -16.44 11.65 -10.72
CA ARG A 1014 -17.57 11.55 -9.79
C ARG A 1014 -18.71 10.81 -10.49
N PRO A 1015 -19.43 9.87 -9.85
CA PRO A 1015 -20.62 9.27 -10.44
C PRO A 1015 -21.72 10.33 -10.63
N THR A 1016 -22.25 10.44 -11.84
CA THR A 1016 -23.44 11.26 -12.11
C THR A 1016 -24.68 10.57 -11.54
N GLU A 1017 -25.61 11.35 -10.98
CA GLU A 1017 -26.89 10.83 -10.49
C GLU A 1017 -27.73 10.22 -11.63
N PRO A 1018 -28.48 9.12 -11.37
CA PRO A 1018 -29.27 8.47 -12.41
C PRO A 1018 -30.49 9.33 -12.78
N GLY A 1019 -30.51 9.82 -14.01
CA GLY A 1019 -31.62 10.64 -14.54
C GLY A 1019 -32.99 9.94 -14.43
N ALA A 1020 -34.03 10.72 -14.15
CA ALA A 1020 -35.35 10.28 -13.68
C ALA A 1020 -36.24 9.51 -14.69
N ASN A 1021 -35.65 8.84 -15.69
CA ASN A 1021 -36.36 8.03 -16.70
C ASN A 1021 -35.97 6.53 -16.67
N MET A 1022 -35.32 6.05 -15.60
CA MET A 1022 -35.18 4.61 -15.36
C MET A 1022 -36.51 3.98 -14.89
N ARG A 1023 -37.16 3.23 -15.78
CA ARG A 1023 -38.33 2.41 -15.42
C ARG A 1023 -37.95 1.38 -14.35
N HIS A 1024 -38.54 1.48 -13.16
CA HIS A 1024 -38.32 0.51 -12.08
C HIS A 1024 -38.88 -0.87 -12.44
N PHE A 1025 -38.01 -1.82 -12.79
CA PHE A 1025 -38.34 -3.24 -12.76
C PHE A 1025 -38.48 -3.70 -11.30
N ARG A 1026 -39.72 -3.80 -10.80
CA ARG A 1026 -40.00 -4.50 -9.53
C ARG A 1026 -39.50 -5.95 -9.66
N LYS A 1027 -38.67 -6.41 -8.71
CA LYS A 1027 -38.42 -7.84 -8.52
C LYS A 1027 -39.77 -8.53 -8.23
N PRO A 1028 -40.09 -9.67 -8.87
CA PRO A 1028 -41.28 -10.42 -8.50
C PRO A 1028 -41.13 -10.95 -7.08
N LYS A 1029 -42.14 -10.74 -6.22
CA LYS A 1029 -42.27 -11.53 -5.00
C LYS A 1029 -42.71 -12.93 -5.41
N LEU A 1030 -41.96 -13.95 -5.01
CA LEU A 1030 -42.48 -15.32 -5.02
C LEU A 1030 -43.67 -15.38 -4.05
N LYS A 1031 -44.71 -16.15 -4.39
CA LYS A 1031 -45.71 -16.57 -3.40
C LYS A 1031 -45.08 -17.62 -2.51
N GLU A 1032 -45.35 -17.53 -1.22
CA GLU A 1032 -45.28 -18.69 -0.34
C GLU A 1032 -46.33 -19.71 -0.81
N LEU A 1033 -45.93 -20.98 -0.88
CA LEU A 1033 -46.83 -22.11 -1.01
C LEU A 1033 -46.95 -22.72 0.38
N GLU A 1034 -48.18 -22.81 0.88
CA GLU A 1034 -48.48 -23.48 2.14
C GLU A 1034 -48.54 -24.99 1.92
N LEU A 1035 -47.69 -25.72 2.65
CA LEU A 1035 -47.60 -27.19 2.74
C LEU A 1035 -47.18 -27.95 1.45
#